data_AF-A0A349SDD3-F1
#
_entry.id   AF-A0A349SDD3-F1
#
_cell.length_a   1.000
_cell.length_b   1.000
_cell.length_c   1.000
_cell.angle_alpha   90.00
_cell.angle_beta   90.00
_cell.angle_gamma   90.00
#
_symmetry.space_group_name_H-M   'P 1'
#
loop_
_entity.id
_entity.type
_entity.pdbx_description
1 polymer ?
#
loop_
_entity_poly.entity_id
_entity_poly.type
_entity_poly.pdbx_seq_one_letter_code
_entity_poly.pdbx_strand_id
1 'polypeptide(L)'
;MPRHPDLNRKLLLLYFSGLNTRIDKHNKLARELGIARQNISKWINGSDTHEKDSVPTPQVAPIARLFSIEPAWLRLPFDEFERRVQRRLEGLNLVEQLRVPSVFTNVPCESPFNFVGRDEALGALGYAWANARVSCVNLHGFGGIGKSALVDAWLAGMMNRSYCGADLVFLWSFSRSQELNVAINEAQFLDAAMTWLGLSKNPYASATQKATAIIGEIGSKRTLIVIDGLDLLQRVERGRGILDAAGIQHLINERTRDGAGLLVTSSRLPAKYLSNRRAGGVLDLSLSGMGLAEAMEFFENEGISTDPIIAEELAEQFGGHPLALKFVSELSASRIERGLDGGLDAGFIGRSLFGHTPRTNKLIKLVSDIHLIAQQSVAWCLQDSAKKVLNTLALIGHGLTLLELIVLLEKYYALRPKTTQRVVRELTEAHLVTISVLDKMASHASKSKAPIPETEPLLRLQPLVADACNVALEQSEPSECKGRRSDLFDGLVALAEVPGITIEDRTRLFLLAVKQGVKAERFEEAYDIYFQRLKQDSAVLGAESKRAEKRTLAVFFERHWDTPLRQFSALARMRLNASAATNLMALGLTAAASAPAFASVRWFISQGYNKDAFQIAGPLMSMLIATGKLGVAQDLMNELAPLDDIETDRALRSAAFSFSGLVAFLQGQKELALQAFEESEAILQTEKIGAPLFPTVSSHYCVFLLEMNQTQQALARSLQTLAWREAGDWQTKVDGPTLEANDLMVLGFAYFRLGFIPEAEELFEKQLSILVAAEEWLYLPAGLVARAQFYAAIGSHAAAKADLNEALRIAERTGAILSRIDALLCFTQLHITEGSLDYARAYLAEARLLSDQIHLAYYADKIQSAENEIDAPSVAAI
;
A
#
# COMPACT_ATOMS: atom_id res chain seq x y z
N MET A 1 -12.37 -24.96 -7.47
CA MET A 1 -12.38 -23.48 -7.28
C MET A 1 -12.93 -22.90 -8.57
N PRO A 2 -13.86 -21.94 -8.51
CA PRO A 2 -14.48 -21.39 -9.71
C PRO A 2 -13.39 -20.83 -10.63
N ARG A 3 -13.33 -21.33 -11.88
CA ARG A 3 -12.26 -20.98 -12.82
C ARG A 3 -12.29 -19.52 -13.23
N HIS A 4 -13.47 -18.90 -13.16
CA HIS A 4 -13.69 -17.50 -13.46
C HIS A 4 -14.49 -16.94 -12.27
N PRO A 5 -13.82 -16.55 -11.17
CA PRO A 5 -14.51 -16.12 -9.96
C PRO A 5 -15.42 -14.95 -10.27
N ASP A 6 -16.59 -14.89 -9.63
CA ASP A 6 -17.58 -13.86 -9.92
C ASP A 6 -17.97 -13.79 -11.41
N LEU A 7 -17.93 -14.89 -12.15
CA LEU A 7 -18.20 -14.91 -13.61
C LEU A 7 -19.51 -14.22 -13.95
N ASN A 8 -20.57 -14.50 -13.17
CA ASN A 8 -21.83 -13.80 -13.34
C ASN A 8 -21.65 -12.29 -13.16
N ARG A 9 -20.97 -11.86 -12.09
CA ARG A 9 -20.72 -10.45 -11.74
C ARG A 9 -19.86 -9.75 -12.79
N LYS A 10 -18.86 -10.42 -13.35
CA LYS A 10 -18.01 -9.92 -14.44
C LYS A 10 -18.75 -9.84 -15.76
N LEU A 11 -19.50 -10.88 -16.15
CA LEU A 11 -20.33 -10.82 -17.34
C LEU A 11 -21.39 -9.73 -17.21
N LEU A 12 -21.98 -9.58 -16.02
CA LEU A 12 -22.86 -8.47 -15.72
C LEU A 12 -22.12 -7.12 -15.81
N LEU A 13 -20.91 -6.98 -15.24
CA LEU A 13 -20.11 -5.77 -15.42
C LEU A 13 -19.85 -5.48 -16.90
N LEU A 14 -19.54 -6.49 -17.72
CA LEU A 14 -19.36 -6.34 -19.17
C LEU A 14 -20.65 -6.00 -19.93
N TYR A 15 -21.80 -6.53 -19.49
CA TYR A 15 -23.10 -6.18 -20.05
C TYR A 15 -23.50 -4.75 -19.67
N PHE A 16 -23.10 -4.32 -18.48
CA PHE A 16 -23.41 -3.00 -17.92
C PHE A 16 -22.30 -1.96 -18.15
N SER A 17 -21.17 -2.35 -18.74
CA SER A 17 -20.03 -1.47 -18.98
C SER A 17 -20.12 -0.68 -20.27
N GLY A 18 -21.12 -0.91 -21.13
CA GLY A 18 -21.19 -0.23 -22.42
C GLY A 18 -20.08 -0.61 -23.42
N LEU A 19 -19.14 -1.50 -23.06
CA LEU A 19 -18.05 -1.94 -23.94
C LEU A 19 -18.55 -2.62 -25.22
N ASN A 20 -19.67 -3.33 -25.13
CA ASN A 20 -20.41 -3.82 -26.29
C ASN A 20 -21.94 -3.72 -26.04
N THR A 21 -22.54 -2.65 -26.53
CA THR A 21 -23.96 -2.31 -26.34
C THR A 21 -24.95 -3.32 -26.92
N ARG A 22 -24.51 -4.23 -27.81
CA ARG A 22 -25.38 -5.25 -28.40
C ARG A 22 -25.66 -6.40 -27.42
N ILE A 23 -24.87 -6.53 -26.36
CA ILE A 23 -24.88 -7.70 -25.47
C ILE A 23 -25.17 -7.24 -24.03
N ASP A 24 -26.45 -7.24 -23.66
CA ASP A 24 -26.95 -6.75 -22.35
C ASP A 24 -27.39 -7.88 -21.40
N LYS A 25 -27.38 -9.14 -21.86
CA LYS A 25 -27.82 -10.32 -21.11
C LYS A 25 -27.36 -11.62 -21.74
N HIS A 26 -27.37 -12.69 -20.95
CA HIS A 26 -26.89 -14.02 -21.38
C HIS A 26 -27.55 -14.57 -22.65
N ASN A 27 -28.84 -14.30 -22.91
CA ASN A 27 -29.51 -14.75 -24.14
C ASN A 27 -28.81 -14.21 -25.41
N LYS A 28 -28.40 -12.94 -25.40
CA LYS A 28 -27.74 -12.30 -26.55
C LYS A 28 -26.29 -12.76 -26.67
N LEU A 29 -25.59 -12.88 -25.53
CA LEU A 29 -24.25 -13.47 -25.52
C LEU A 29 -24.28 -14.90 -26.10
N ALA A 30 -25.25 -15.74 -25.71
CA ALA A 30 -25.38 -17.09 -26.24
C ALA A 30 -25.60 -17.12 -27.76
N ARG A 31 -26.37 -16.17 -28.30
CA ARG A 31 -26.62 -16.05 -29.74
C ARG A 31 -25.35 -15.67 -30.51
N GLU A 32 -24.58 -14.70 -30.03
CA GLU A 32 -23.31 -14.28 -30.64
C GLU A 32 -22.24 -15.39 -30.57
N LEU A 33 -22.28 -16.18 -29.49
CA LEU A 33 -21.42 -17.35 -29.32
C LEU A 33 -21.92 -18.61 -30.05
N GLY A 34 -23.08 -18.55 -30.71
CA GLY A 34 -23.67 -19.70 -31.45
C GLY A 34 -24.11 -20.87 -30.57
N ILE A 35 -24.50 -20.62 -29.31
CA ILE A 35 -24.84 -21.65 -28.32
C ILE A 35 -26.24 -21.45 -27.70
N ALA A 36 -26.76 -22.48 -27.05
CA ALA A 36 -27.98 -22.37 -26.26
C ALA A 36 -27.73 -21.57 -24.97
N ARG A 37 -28.66 -20.67 -24.59
CA ARG A 37 -28.60 -19.89 -23.33
C ARG A 37 -28.42 -20.77 -22.10
N GLN A 38 -29.02 -21.95 -22.07
CA GLN A 38 -28.87 -22.87 -20.94
C GLN A 38 -27.40 -23.21 -20.70
N ASN A 39 -26.53 -23.15 -21.72
CA ASN A 39 -25.10 -23.37 -21.54
C ASN A 39 -24.46 -22.25 -20.70
N ILE A 40 -24.75 -20.97 -20.97
CA ILE A 40 -24.24 -19.86 -20.14
C ILE A 40 -24.77 -19.96 -18.70
N SER A 41 -26.04 -20.34 -18.51
CA SER A 41 -26.58 -20.60 -17.17
C SER A 41 -25.88 -21.76 -16.48
N LYS A 42 -25.47 -22.80 -17.22
CA LYS A 42 -24.65 -23.90 -16.68
C LYS A 42 -23.23 -23.45 -16.35
N TRP A 43 -22.65 -22.52 -17.10
CA TRP A 43 -21.32 -21.96 -16.79
C TRP A 43 -21.34 -21.17 -15.50
N ILE A 44 -22.40 -20.39 -15.29
CA ILE A 44 -22.56 -19.54 -14.12
C ILE A 44 -22.97 -20.33 -12.90
N ASN A 45 -23.97 -21.22 -13.03
CA ASN A 45 -24.60 -21.90 -11.90
C ASN A 45 -24.08 -23.32 -11.67
N GLY A 46 -23.35 -23.87 -12.63
CA GLY A 46 -23.04 -25.28 -12.68
C GLY A 46 -24.24 -26.13 -13.11
N SER A 47 -24.00 -27.43 -13.27
CA SER A 47 -25.00 -28.48 -13.39
C SER A 47 -24.36 -29.79 -12.95
N ASP A 48 -25.12 -30.90 -12.94
CA ASP A 48 -24.58 -32.22 -12.58
C ASP A 48 -23.34 -32.61 -13.41
N THR A 49 -23.16 -32.02 -14.59
CA THR A 49 -22.04 -32.26 -15.51
C THR A 49 -21.18 -31.03 -15.79
N HIS A 50 -21.38 -29.91 -15.08
CA HIS A 50 -20.65 -28.66 -15.35
C HIS A 50 -20.33 -27.86 -14.07
N GLU A 51 -19.11 -27.39 -13.94
CA GLU A 51 -18.67 -26.64 -12.76
C GLU A 51 -19.21 -25.21 -12.77
N LYS A 52 -19.57 -24.71 -11.58
CA LYS A 52 -20.06 -23.34 -11.36
C LYS A 52 -18.97 -22.29 -11.62
N ASP A 53 -19.37 -21.10 -12.09
CA ASP A 53 -18.51 -19.96 -12.41
C ASP A 53 -17.31 -20.37 -13.29
N SER A 54 -17.64 -21.13 -14.33
CA SER A 54 -16.68 -21.76 -15.23
C SER A 54 -17.18 -21.67 -16.67
N VAL A 55 -16.61 -20.74 -17.44
CA VAL A 55 -16.78 -20.73 -18.89
C VAL A 55 -15.96 -21.88 -19.49
N PRO A 56 -16.53 -22.70 -20.39
CA PRO A 56 -15.79 -23.67 -21.16
C PRO A 56 -14.64 -23.00 -21.88
N THR A 57 -13.45 -23.58 -21.80
CA THR A 57 -12.23 -23.01 -22.38
C THR A 57 -12.39 -22.48 -23.81
N PRO A 58 -13.10 -23.15 -24.74
CA PRO A 58 -13.28 -22.65 -26.11
C PRO A 58 -14.09 -21.33 -26.21
N GLN A 59 -14.83 -20.98 -25.17
CA GLN A 59 -15.75 -19.84 -25.15
C GLN A 59 -15.18 -18.63 -24.42
N VAL A 60 -14.05 -18.78 -23.70
CA VAL A 60 -13.41 -17.68 -22.96
C VAL A 60 -12.86 -16.60 -23.91
N ALA A 61 -12.11 -17.01 -24.94
CA ALA A 61 -11.53 -16.07 -25.91
C ALA A 61 -12.59 -15.38 -26.79
N PRO A 62 -13.64 -16.06 -27.28
CA PRO A 62 -14.77 -15.41 -27.95
C PRO A 62 -15.47 -14.36 -27.08
N ILE A 63 -15.75 -14.65 -25.80
CA ILE A 63 -16.35 -13.66 -24.88
C ILE A 63 -15.43 -12.44 -24.74
N ALA A 64 -14.15 -12.68 -24.50
CA ALA A 64 -13.17 -11.62 -24.31
C ALA A 64 -13.07 -10.70 -25.56
N ARG A 65 -13.08 -11.31 -26.75
CA ARG A 65 -13.10 -10.59 -28.04
C ARG A 65 -14.38 -9.76 -28.22
N LEU A 66 -15.54 -10.28 -27.82
CA LEU A 66 -16.82 -9.55 -27.93
C LEU A 66 -16.84 -8.26 -27.10
N PHE A 67 -16.10 -8.18 -26.00
CA PHE A 67 -16.05 -6.99 -25.15
C PHE A 67 -14.72 -6.22 -25.26
N SER A 68 -13.83 -6.62 -26.19
CA SER A 68 -12.48 -6.06 -26.33
C SER A 68 -11.72 -5.99 -25.00
N ILE A 69 -11.73 -7.10 -24.26
CA ILE A 69 -10.96 -7.33 -23.03
C ILE A 69 -10.01 -8.53 -23.21
N GLU A 70 -8.98 -8.68 -22.39
CA GLU A 70 -8.15 -9.90 -22.44
C GLU A 70 -8.87 -11.11 -21.81
N PRO A 71 -8.72 -12.33 -22.36
CA PRO A 71 -9.36 -13.53 -21.82
C PRO A 71 -8.99 -13.83 -20.36
N ALA A 72 -7.76 -13.49 -19.97
CA ALA A 72 -7.27 -13.67 -18.61
C ALA A 72 -8.00 -12.79 -17.60
N TRP A 73 -8.56 -11.65 -18.03
CA TRP A 73 -9.29 -10.74 -17.15
C TRP A 73 -10.50 -11.43 -16.51
N LEU A 74 -11.18 -12.33 -17.24
CA LEU A 74 -12.29 -13.12 -16.71
C LEU A 74 -11.87 -14.02 -15.52
N ARG A 75 -10.57 -14.20 -15.27
CA ARG A 75 -10.03 -14.96 -14.12
C ARG A 75 -9.58 -14.08 -12.96
N LEU A 76 -9.38 -12.77 -13.17
CA LEU A 76 -8.92 -11.83 -12.15
C LEU A 76 -9.94 -11.67 -11.01
N PRO A 77 -9.55 -11.26 -9.80
CA PRO A 77 -10.51 -10.75 -8.82
C PRO A 77 -11.36 -9.62 -9.40
N PHE A 78 -12.60 -9.48 -8.94
CA PHE A 78 -13.55 -8.54 -9.54
C PHE A 78 -13.03 -7.09 -9.54
N ASP A 79 -12.28 -6.65 -8.54
CA ASP A 79 -11.85 -5.25 -8.39
C ASP A 79 -10.72 -4.88 -9.38
N GLU A 80 -9.82 -5.82 -9.65
CA GLU A 80 -8.79 -5.69 -10.69
C GLU A 80 -9.40 -5.81 -12.08
N PHE A 81 -10.37 -6.72 -12.25
CA PHE A 81 -11.18 -6.79 -13.47
C PHE A 81 -11.93 -5.49 -13.72
N GLU A 82 -12.53 -4.92 -12.68
CA GLU A 82 -13.29 -3.69 -12.70
C GLU A 82 -12.39 -2.51 -13.03
N ARG A 83 -11.24 -2.30 -12.36
CA ARG A 83 -10.27 -1.24 -12.73
C ARG A 83 -9.86 -1.29 -14.21
N ARG A 84 -9.52 -2.48 -14.72
CA ARG A 84 -9.15 -2.65 -16.14
C ARG A 84 -10.31 -2.40 -17.08
N VAL A 85 -11.50 -2.86 -16.71
CA VAL A 85 -12.75 -2.59 -17.45
C VAL A 85 -13.10 -1.12 -17.38
N GLN A 86 -12.93 -0.42 -16.27
CA GLN A 86 -13.21 1.00 -16.04
C GLN A 86 -12.27 1.90 -16.84
N ARG A 87 -10.97 1.59 -16.84
CA ARG A 87 -9.98 2.24 -17.73
C ARG A 87 -10.33 2.04 -19.21
N ARG A 88 -10.86 0.86 -19.58
CA ARG A 88 -11.38 0.59 -20.93
C ARG A 88 -12.69 1.34 -21.21
N LEU A 89 -13.54 1.47 -20.20
CA LEU A 89 -14.84 2.14 -20.19
C LEU A 89 -14.70 3.65 -20.25
N GLU A 90 -13.72 4.29 -19.63
CA GLU A 90 -13.44 5.72 -19.78
C GLU A 90 -13.13 6.07 -21.25
N GLY A 91 -12.61 5.10 -22.01
CA GLY A 91 -12.52 5.17 -23.48
C GLY A 91 -13.83 4.88 -24.25
N LEU A 92 -14.89 4.36 -23.61
CA LEU A 92 -16.15 3.91 -24.22
C LEU A 92 -17.44 4.57 -23.64
N ASN A 93 -17.40 5.23 -22.48
CA ASN A 93 -18.48 5.92 -21.76
C ASN A 93 -18.85 7.29 -22.35
N LEU A 94 -18.53 7.49 -23.63
CA LEU A 94 -19.18 8.49 -24.47
C LEU A 94 -20.64 8.09 -24.81
N VAL A 95 -21.18 6.95 -24.31
CA VAL A 95 -22.41 6.32 -24.84
C VAL A 95 -23.32 5.60 -23.77
N GLU A 96 -24.09 6.37 -22.95
CA GLU A 96 -25.52 6.16 -22.52
C GLU A 96 -26.05 5.06 -21.50
N GLN A 97 -27.15 5.35 -20.74
CA GLN A 97 -27.75 4.69 -19.49
C GLN A 97 -29.33 4.43 -19.46
N LEU A 98 -30.00 3.66 -18.50
CA LEU A 98 -31.36 3.86 -17.76
C LEU A 98 -32.29 2.68 -17.14
N ARG A 99 -32.82 2.78 -15.85
CA ARG A 99 -34.20 2.45 -15.18
C ARG A 99 -34.22 2.24 -13.60
N VAL A 100 -35.17 2.72 -12.72
CA VAL A 100 -35.06 3.05 -11.22
C VAL A 100 -36.14 2.47 -10.19
N PRO A 101 -35.88 2.22 -8.85
CA PRO A 101 -36.80 1.63 -7.80
C PRO A 101 -37.39 2.58 -6.69
N SER A 102 -38.19 2.05 -5.71
CA SER A 102 -38.83 2.80 -4.58
C SER A 102 -38.00 2.82 -3.29
N VAL A 103 -37.69 4.03 -2.80
CA VAL A 103 -36.66 4.26 -1.77
C VAL A 103 -37.16 5.26 -0.73
N PHE A 104 -36.93 4.96 0.54
CA PHE A 104 -37.00 5.93 1.64
C PHE A 104 -35.67 6.02 2.35
N THR A 105 -35.28 7.25 2.64
CA THR A 105 -34.13 7.52 3.48
C THR A 105 -34.41 8.74 4.35
N ASN A 106 -34.09 8.65 5.65
CA ASN A 106 -34.16 9.81 6.55
C ASN A 106 -32.89 10.69 6.47
N VAL A 107 -31.91 10.25 5.70
CA VAL A 107 -30.63 10.92 5.47
C VAL A 107 -30.31 10.83 3.97
N PRO A 108 -29.86 11.89 3.28
CA PRO A 108 -29.41 11.76 1.91
C PRO A 108 -28.38 10.63 1.77
N CYS A 109 -28.66 9.64 0.94
CA CYS A 109 -27.70 8.60 0.59
C CYS A 109 -26.74 9.21 -0.44
N GLU A 110 -25.64 9.75 0.04
CA GLU A 110 -24.59 10.30 -0.79
C GLU A 110 -23.45 9.29 -0.82
N SER A 111 -22.85 9.10 -2.00
CA SER A 111 -21.58 8.38 -2.05
C SER A 111 -20.64 9.06 -1.07
N PRO A 112 -20.01 8.32 -0.14
CA PRO A 112 -19.10 8.95 0.78
C PRO A 112 -18.03 9.61 -0.07
N PHE A 113 -17.78 10.88 0.23
CA PHE A 113 -16.69 11.60 -0.39
C PHE A 113 -15.43 10.79 -0.15
N ASN A 114 -14.81 10.36 -1.27
CA ASN A 114 -13.55 9.64 -1.26
C ASN A 114 -13.59 8.37 -0.36
N PHE A 115 -14.50 7.45 -0.69
CA PHE A 115 -14.57 6.16 -0.04
C PHE A 115 -13.52 5.20 -0.62
N VAL A 116 -12.62 4.71 0.21
CA VAL A 116 -11.49 3.89 -0.24
C VAL A 116 -11.37 2.58 0.52
N GLY A 117 -11.05 1.53 -0.23
CA GLY A 117 -10.86 0.17 0.27
C GLY A 117 -12.14 -0.50 0.74
N ARG A 118 -12.00 -1.43 1.68
CA ARG A 118 -13.11 -2.22 2.26
C ARG A 118 -13.79 -3.17 1.27
N ASP A 119 -13.09 -3.61 0.24
CA ASP A 119 -13.60 -4.55 -0.77
C ASP A 119 -14.13 -5.84 -0.14
N GLU A 120 -13.45 -6.36 0.88
CA GLU A 120 -13.92 -7.53 1.63
C GLU A 120 -15.24 -7.24 2.37
N ALA A 121 -15.38 -6.06 2.98
CA ALA A 121 -16.58 -5.70 3.73
C ALA A 121 -17.76 -5.33 2.80
N LEU A 122 -17.49 -4.64 1.69
CA LEU A 122 -18.43 -4.42 0.59
C LEU A 122 -18.84 -5.73 -0.06
N GLY A 123 -17.89 -6.64 -0.25
CA GLY A 123 -18.09 -8.00 -0.73
C GLY A 123 -18.95 -8.81 0.22
N ALA A 124 -18.75 -8.68 1.53
CA ALA A 124 -19.56 -9.31 2.56
C ALA A 124 -21.00 -8.76 2.58
N LEU A 125 -21.20 -7.45 2.42
CA LEU A 125 -22.52 -6.82 2.28
C LEU A 125 -23.22 -7.27 0.98
N GLY A 126 -22.48 -7.31 -0.13
CA GLY A 126 -22.97 -7.82 -1.41
C GLY A 126 -23.35 -9.30 -1.36
N TYR A 127 -22.52 -10.13 -0.70
CA TYR A 127 -22.77 -11.53 -0.44
C TYR A 127 -24.04 -11.71 0.41
N ALA A 128 -24.17 -10.93 1.48
CA ALA A 128 -25.34 -10.98 2.34
C ALA A 128 -26.63 -10.60 1.59
N TRP A 129 -26.59 -9.60 0.71
CA TRP A 129 -27.75 -9.23 -0.12
C TRP A 129 -28.10 -10.27 -1.20
N ALA A 130 -27.10 -10.97 -1.72
CA ALA A 130 -27.28 -12.03 -2.71
C ALA A 130 -27.72 -13.36 -2.09
N ASN A 131 -27.42 -13.59 -0.81
CA ASN A 131 -27.68 -14.86 -0.13
C ASN A 131 -28.87 -14.78 0.84
N ALA A 132 -30.00 -15.36 0.45
CA ALA A 132 -31.23 -15.40 1.25
C ALA A 132 -31.11 -16.14 2.61
N ARG A 133 -29.99 -16.83 2.89
CA ARG A 133 -29.73 -17.43 4.21
C ARG A 133 -29.19 -16.41 5.22
N VAL A 134 -28.63 -15.30 4.75
CA VAL A 134 -28.14 -14.21 5.60
C VAL A 134 -29.27 -13.20 5.73
N SER A 135 -29.86 -13.13 6.92
CA SER A 135 -30.96 -12.21 7.21
C SER A 135 -30.46 -10.92 7.88
N CYS A 136 -29.25 -10.95 8.46
CA CYS A 136 -28.67 -9.78 9.12
C CYS A 136 -27.15 -9.70 8.99
N VAL A 137 -26.64 -8.49 8.79
CA VAL A 137 -25.22 -8.14 8.92
C VAL A 137 -25.07 -7.18 10.10
N ASN A 138 -24.24 -7.55 11.08
CA ASN A 138 -23.91 -6.70 12.21
C ASN A 138 -22.51 -6.10 12.03
N LEU A 139 -22.45 -4.81 11.71
CA LEU A 139 -21.22 -4.04 11.58
C LEU A 139 -20.83 -3.47 12.95
N HIS A 140 -19.64 -3.80 13.45
CA HIS A 140 -19.11 -3.22 14.67
C HIS A 140 -17.66 -2.77 14.54
N GLY A 141 -17.24 -1.83 15.37
CA GLY A 141 -15.90 -1.24 15.34
C GLY A 141 -15.89 0.15 15.95
N PHE A 142 -14.70 0.69 16.16
CA PHE A 142 -14.53 1.97 16.89
C PHE A 142 -15.28 3.15 16.25
N GLY A 143 -15.54 4.21 17.02
CA GLY A 143 -16.17 5.43 16.50
C GLY A 143 -15.29 6.06 15.41
N GLY A 144 -15.88 6.47 14.28
CA GLY A 144 -15.12 7.05 13.16
C GLY A 144 -14.37 6.05 12.26
N ILE A 145 -14.50 4.73 12.50
CA ILE A 145 -13.83 3.71 11.68
C ILE A 145 -14.40 3.52 10.25
N GLY A 146 -15.43 4.30 9.88
CA GLY A 146 -16.05 4.24 8.56
C GLY A 146 -17.23 3.28 8.40
N LYS A 147 -17.89 2.86 9.49
CA LYS A 147 -19.10 2.01 9.43
C LYS A 147 -20.22 2.63 8.58
N SER A 148 -20.62 3.86 8.87
CA SER A 148 -21.65 4.57 8.12
C SER A 148 -21.20 4.82 6.68
N ALA A 149 -19.94 5.21 6.48
CA ALA A 149 -19.37 5.41 5.14
C ALA A 149 -19.38 4.13 4.30
N LEU A 150 -19.08 2.96 4.88
CA LEU A 150 -19.16 1.66 4.20
C LEU A 150 -20.58 1.35 3.74
N VAL A 151 -21.56 1.61 4.62
CA VAL A 151 -22.98 1.42 4.32
C VAL A 151 -23.42 2.37 3.20
N ASP A 152 -23.06 3.65 3.28
CA ASP A 152 -23.37 4.67 2.27
C ASP A 152 -22.71 4.36 0.91
N ALA A 153 -21.44 3.93 0.87
CA ALA A 153 -20.74 3.52 -0.37
C ALA A 153 -21.43 2.33 -1.04
N TRP A 154 -21.76 1.32 -0.24
CA TRP A 154 -22.47 0.15 -0.72
C TRP A 154 -23.85 0.54 -1.30
N LEU A 155 -24.58 1.43 -0.64
CA LEU A 155 -25.87 1.92 -1.08
C LEU A 155 -25.78 2.83 -2.32
N ALA A 156 -24.73 3.63 -2.47
CA ALA A 156 -24.48 4.42 -3.66
C ALA A 156 -24.21 3.53 -4.88
N GLY A 157 -23.40 2.46 -4.71
CA GLY A 157 -23.21 1.44 -5.75
C GLY A 157 -24.52 0.71 -6.10
N MET A 158 -25.36 0.46 -5.10
CA MET A 158 -26.71 -0.06 -5.30
C MET A 158 -27.57 0.94 -6.09
N MET A 159 -27.58 2.23 -5.77
CA MET A 159 -28.32 3.30 -6.48
C MET A 159 -27.99 3.37 -7.97
N ASN A 160 -26.70 3.36 -8.32
CA ASN A 160 -26.23 3.40 -9.71
C ASN A 160 -26.70 2.20 -10.54
N ARG A 161 -27.04 1.11 -9.87
CA ARG A 161 -27.58 -0.14 -10.45
C ARG A 161 -29.06 -0.31 -10.09
N SER A 162 -29.74 0.76 -9.74
CA SER A 162 -31.18 0.79 -9.42
C SER A 162 -31.55 -0.18 -8.31
N TYR A 163 -30.79 -0.08 -7.23
CA TYR A 163 -30.77 -0.92 -6.03
C TYR A 163 -30.74 -2.41 -6.30
N CYS A 164 -30.10 -2.81 -7.41
CA CYS A 164 -29.86 -4.21 -7.78
C CYS A 164 -31.14 -5.07 -7.71
N GLY A 165 -32.28 -4.49 -8.10
CA GLY A 165 -33.58 -5.15 -8.10
C GLY A 165 -34.26 -5.27 -6.74
N ALA A 166 -33.97 -4.34 -5.81
CA ALA A 166 -34.77 -4.18 -4.59
C ALA A 166 -36.16 -3.59 -4.92
N ASP A 167 -37.20 -4.13 -4.29
CA ASP A 167 -38.57 -3.60 -4.39
C ASP A 167 -38.76 -2.42 -3.43
N LEU A 168 -38.12 -2.53 -2.26
CA LEU A 168 -38.26 -1.62 -1.13
C LEU A 168 -36.90 -1.40 -0.49
N VAL A 169 -36.54 -0.14 -0.28
CA VAL A 169 -35.31 0.25 0.41
C VAL A 169 -35.65 1.24 1.51
N PHE A 170 -35.40 0.85 2.78
CA PHE A 170 -35.60 1.68 3.96
C PHE A 170 -34.27 1.91 4.67
N LEU A 171 -33.85 3.16 4.71
CA LEU A 171 -32.62 3.57 5.36
C LEU A 171 -32.92 4.49 6.54
N TRP A 172 -32.34 4.14 7.69
CA TRP A 172 -32.40 4.97 8.88
C TRP A 172 -31.06 5.07 9.59
N SER A 173 -30.61 6.30 9.86
CA SER A 173 -29.48 6.56 10.76
C SER A 173 -29.93 7.31 12.02
N PHE A 174 -29.52 6.82 13.19
CA PHE A 174 -29.69 7.50 14.49
C PHE A 174 -28.60 8.53 14.76
N SER A 175 -27.47 8.48 14.05
CA SER A 175 -26.31 9.36 14.27
C SER A 175 -26.59 10.85 13.99
N ARG A 176 -27.73 11.19 13.36
CA ARG A 176 -28.14 12.56 13.00
C ARG A 176 -29.38 13.06 13.74
N SER A 177 -29.95 12.30 14.69
CA SER A 177 -31.02 12.81 15.57
C SER A 177 -30.42 13.67 16.69
N GLN A 178 -31.17 14.70 17.14
CA GLN A 178 -30.82 15.44 18.36
C GLN A 178 -30.68 14.47 19.54
N GLU A 179 -29.94 14.82 20.60
CA GLU A 179 -29.76 14.00 21.82
C GLU A 179 -31.11 13.75 22.53
N LEU A 180 -31.89 12.85 21.95
CA LEU A 180 -33.19 12.42 22.40
C LEU A 180 -33.00 11.14 23.21
N ASN A 181 -33.83 10.93 24.22
CA ASN A 181 -33.80 9.68 24.96
C ASN A 181 -34.18 8.49 24.05
N VAL A 182 -33.85 7.28 24.51
CA VAL A 182 -34.05 6.02 23.75
C VAL A 182 -35.50 5.87 23.26
N ALA A 183 -36.49 6.21 24.10
CA ALA A 183 -37.91 6.07 23.78
C ALA A 183 -38.37 6.98 22.62
N ILE A 184 -37.87 8.22 22.56
CA ILE A 184 -38.22 9.16 21.49
C ILE A 184 -37.56 8.73 20.17
N ASN A 185 -36.29 8.32 20.20
CA ASN A 185 -35.59 7.82 19.01
C ASN A 185 -36.29 6.58 18.42
N GLU A 186 -36.70 5.64 19.28
CA GLU A 186 -37.44 4.45 18.87
C GLU A 186 -38.80 4.80 18.24
N ALA A 187 -39.56 5.72 18.84
CA ALA A 187 -40.86 6.13 18.30
C ALA A 187 -40.74 6.76 16.90
N GLN A 188 -39.75 7.63 16.69
CA GLN A 188 -39.52 8.29 15.40
C GLN A 188 -39.20 7.31 14.27
N PHE A 189 -38.33 6.33 14.54
CA PHE A 189 -37.98 5.28 13.58
C PHE A 189 -39.22 4.51 13.12
N LEU A 190 -40.02 4.03 14.08
CA LEU A 190 -41.20 3.20 13.80
C LEU A 190 -42.29 3.99 13.05
N ASP A 191 -42.54 5.23 13.45
CA ASP A 191 -43.57 6.07 12.81
C ASP A 191 -43.20 6.47 11.37
N ALA A 192 -41.91 6.65 11.09
CA ALA A 192 -41.43 6.93 9.73
C ALA A 192 -41.59 5.71 8.80
N ALA A 193 -41.19 4.52 9.26
CA ALA A 193 -41.36 3.28 8.52
C ALA A 193 -42.84 3.00 8.19
N MET A 194 -43.74 3.22 9.15
CA MET A 194 -45.19 3.09 8.92
C MET A 194 -45.69 4.08 7.86
N THR A 195 -45.22 5.33 7.89
CA THR A 195 -45.65 6.36 6.92
C THR A 195 -45.22 6.00 5.50
N TRP A 196 -43.96 5.60 5.33
CA TRP A 196 -43.39 5.24 4.03
C TRP A 196 -44.11 4.05 3.39
N LEU A 197 -44.50 3.06 4.19
CA LEU A 197 -45.27 1.90 3.73
C LEU A 197 -46.77 2.20 3.53
N GLY A 198 -47.23 3.42 3.82
CA GLY A 198 -48.65 3.78 3.70
C GLY A 198 -49.56 3.22 4.80
N LEU A 199 -49.01 2.85 5.96
CA LEU A 199 -49.76 2.27 7.09
C LEU A 199 -50.42 3.35 7.97
N SER A 200 -51.63 3.08 8.46
CA SER A 200 -52.35 3.97 9.37
C SER A 200 -51.69 4.01 10.77
N LYS A 201 -51.41 5.22 11.27
CA LYS A 201 -50.82 5.41 12.61
C LYS A 201 -51.89 5.33 13.70
N ASN A 202 -51.78 4.36 14.60
CA ASN A 202 -52.55 4.34 15.86
C ASN A 202 -51.68 4.94 16.99
N PRO A 203 -52.04 6.11 17.55
CA PRO A 203 -51.23 6.78 18.58
C PRO A 203 -51.13 6.00 19.90
N TYR A 204 -52.02 5.03 20.15
CA TYR A 204 -52.03 4.21 21.37
C TYR A 204 -51.30 2.86 21.23
N ALA A 205 -50.73 2.55 20.05
CA ALA A 205 -50.02 1.29 19.83
C ALA A 205 -48.64 1.28 20.50
N SER A 206 -48.27 0.15 21.13
CA SER A 206 -46.93 -0.04 21.70
C SER A 206 -45.85 -0.15 20.62
N ALA A 207 -44.59 0.09 20.96
CA ALA A 207 -43.47 0.01 20.02
C ALA A 207 -43.37 -1.38 19.34
N THR A 208 -43.62 -2.45 20.09
CA THR A 208 -43.66 -3.82 19.55
C THR A 208 -44.83 -4.02 18.58
N GLN A 209 -46.03 -3.49 18.89
CA GLN A 209 -47.20 -3.58 17.99
C GLN A 209 -46.96 -2.84 16.67
N LYS A 210 -46.32 -1.67 16.71
CA LYS A 210 -45.91 -0.93 15.50
C LYS A 210 -44.90 -1.72 14.67
N ALA A 211 -43.89 -2.32 15.31
CA ALA A 211 -42.91 -3.17 14.65
C ALA A 211 -43.57 -4.39 13.95
N THR A 212 -44.52 -5.06 14.61
CA THR A 212 -45.28 -6.18 14.01
C THR A 212 -46.06 -5.76 12.76
N ALA A 213 -46.69 -4.57 12.77
CA ALA A 213 -47.40 -4.06 11.60
C ALA A 213 -46.47 -3.77 10.42
N ILE A 214 -45.28 -3.19 10.67
CA ILE A 214 -44.26 -2.92 9.65
C ILE A 214 -43.80 -4.23 8.99
N ILE A 215 -43.52 -5.26 9.79
CA ILE A 215 -43.10 -6.58 9.29
C ILE A 215 -44.18 -7.19 8.39
N GLY A 216 -45.45 -7.08 8.78
CA GLY A 216 -46.59 -7.59 8.00
C GLY A 216 -46.72 -6.95 6.62
N GLU A 217 -46.52 -5.64 6.50
CA GLU A 217 -46.65 -4.91 5.22
C GLU A 217 -45.45 -5.07 4.28
N ILE A 218 -44.25 -5.23 4.84
CA ILE A 218 -43.08 -5.64 4.07
C ILE A 218 -43.35 -6.99 3.40
N GLY A 219 -43.95 -7.93 4.14
CA GLY A 219 -44.34 -9.24 3.62
C GLY A 219 -43.16 -9.95 2.94
N SER A 220 -43.39 -10.49 1.74
CA SER A 220 -42.37 -11.20 0.94
C SER A 220 -41.61 -10.30 -0.05
N LYS A 221 -41.80 -8.97 -0.02
CA LYS A 221 -41.12 -8.03 -0.94
C LYS A 221 -39.62 -8.02 -0.66
N ARG A 222 -38.78 -7.95 -1.70
CA ARG A 222 -37.32 -7.96 -1.51
C ARG A 222 -36.86 -6.64 -0.91
N THR A 223 -36.70 -6.65 0.41
CA THR A 223 -36.58 -5.42 1.20
C THR A 223 -35.18 -5.28 1.81
N LEU A 224 -34.56 -4.13 1.60
CA LEU A 224 -33.33 -3.73 2.29
C LEU A 224 -33.68 -2.78 3.44
N ILE A 225 -33.31 -3.16 4.67
CA ILE A 225 -33.43 -2.31 5.87
C ILE A 225 -32.02 -2.03 6.40
N VAL A 226 -31.68 -0.75 6.53
CA VAL A 226 -30.41 -0.30 7.10
C VAL A 226 -30.69 0.50 8.37
N ILE A 227 -30.08 0.09 9.48
CA ILE A 227 -30.15 0.75 10.78
C ILE A 227 -28.74 1.12 11.26
N ASP A 228 -28.37 2.38 11.05
CA ASP A 228 -27.05 2.90 11.38
C ASP A 228 -27.07 3.64 12.75
N GLY A 229 -26.05 3.40 13.58
CA GLY A 229 -25.85 4.10 14.86
C GLY A 229 -26.63 3.53 16.05
N LEU A 230 -26.77 2.20 16.16
CA LEU A 230 -27.48 1.57 17.29
C LEU A 230 -26.82 1.81 18.66
N ASP A 231 -25.56 2.26 18.71
CA ASP A 231 -24.85 2.57 19.95
C ASP A 231 -25.57 3.63 20.80
N LEU A 232 -26.35 4.53 20.19
CA LEU A 232 -27.17 5.52 20.92
C LEU A 232 -28.34 4.91 21.69
N LEU A 233 -28.72 3.68 21.35
CA LEU A 233 -29.81 2.93 21.99
C LEU A 233 -29.26 1.80 22.88
N GLN A 234 -27.93 1.72 23.06
CA GLN A 234 -27.27 0.67 23.80
C GLN A 234 -26.70 1.17 25.12
N ARG A 235 -26.76 0.30 26.14
CA ARG A 235 -25.92 0.40 27.35
C ARG A 235 -24.79 -0.62 27.30
N VAL A 236 -23.66 -0.29 27.92
CA VAL A 236 -22.46 -1.15 27.95
C VAL A 236 -22.48 -2.04 29.18
N GLU A 237 -22.31 -3.35 28.99
CA GLU A 237 -22.19 -4.31 30.09
C GLU A 237 -21.12 -5.36 29.74
N ARG A 238 -20.02 -5.42 30.51
CA ARG A 238 -18.88 -6.35 30.32
C ARG A 238 -18.29 -6.31 28.89
N GLY A 239 -18.07 -5.12 28.33
CA GLY A 239 -17.48 -4.94 27.00
C GLY A 239 -18.42 -5.27 25.82
N ARG A 240 -19.71 -5.48 26.07
CA ARG A 240 -20.73 -5.72 25.03
C ARG A 240 -21.87 -4.70 25.09
N GLY A 241 -22.46 -4.40 23.94
CA GLY A 241 -23.65 -3.54 23.84
C GLY A 241 -24.94 -4.32 24.11
N ILE A 242 -25.81 -3.75 24.95
CA ILE A 242 -27.18 -4.23 25.23
C ILE A 242 -28.17 -3.18 24.74
N LEU A 243 -29.09 -3.56 23.85
CA LEU A 243 -30.09 -2.67 23.26
C LEU A 243 -31.25 -2.44 24.24
N ASP A 244 -31.57 -1.19 24.56
CA ASP A 244 -32.66 -0.80 25.47
C ASP A 244 -33.92 -0.31 24.72
N ALA A 245 -34.06 -0.64 23.42
CA ALA A 245 -35.20 -0.29 22.55
C ALA A 245 -35.99 -1.53 22.13
N ALA A 246 -37.14 -1.78 22.79
CA ALA A 246 -37.85 -3.07 22.73
C ALA A 246 -38.57 -3.34 21.39
N GLY A 247 -39.11 -2.32 20.73
CA GLY A 247 -39.73 -2.42 19.40
C GLY A 247 -38.71 -2.64 18.30
N ILE A 248 -37.58 -1.92 18.32
CA ILE A 248 -36.47 -2.14 17.37
C ILE A 248 -35.84 -3.52 17.61
N GLN A 249 -35.66 -3.92 18.87
CA GLN A 249 -35.20 -5.27 19.18
C GLN A 249 -36.17 -6.33 18.62
N HIS A 250 -37.49 -6.13 18.75
CA HIS A 250 -38.48 -7.03 18.15
C HIS A 250 -38.38 -7.07 16.62
N LEU A 251 -38.21 -5.92 15.96
CA LEU A 251 -38.00 -5.84 14.51
C LEU A 251 -36.75 -6.62 14.07
N ILE A 252 -35.61 -6.39 14.73
CA ILE A 252 -34.36 -7.12 14.47
C ILE A 252 -34.60 -8.62 14.68
N ASN A 253 -35.29 -9.00 15.74
CA ASN A 253 -35.53 -10.40 16.09
C ASN A 253 -36.39 -11.15 15.05
N GLU A 254 -37.42 -10.51 14.52
CA GLU A 254 -38.31 -11.12 13.51
C GLU A 254 -37.68 -11.08 12.11
N ARG A 255 -37.06 -9.96 11.72
CA ARG A 255 -36.36 -9.86 10.41
C ARG A 255 -35.17 -10.80 10.30
N THR A 256 -34.54 -11.16 11.42
CA THR A 256 -33.48 -12.19 11.43
C THR A 256 -34.02 -13.62 11.28
N ARG A 257 -35.34 -13.85 11.45
CA ARG A 257 -35.98 -15.17 11.27
C ARG A 257 -36.49 -15.40 9.84
N ASP A 258 -36.77 -14.32 9.11
CA ASP A 258 -37.33 -14.34 7.77
C ASP A 258 -36.28 -13.99 6.70
N GLY A 259 -36.28 -14.68 5.55
CA GLY A 259 -35.22 -14.65 4.53
C GLY A 259 -35.50 -13.75 3.30
N ALA A 260 -36.62 -13.03 3.28
CA ALA A 260 -37.08 -12.25 2.11
C ALA A 260 -36.36 -10.90 1.92
N GLY A 261 -35.23 -10.64 2.58
CA GLY A 261 -34.49 -9.39 2.48
C GLY A 261 -33.30 -9.32 3.43
N LEU A 262 -32.63 -8.16 3.52
CA LEU A 262 -31.45 -7.98 4.36
C LEU A 262 -31.65 -6.87 5.39
N LEU A 263 -31.25 -7.15 6.63
CA LEU A 263 -31.07 -6.17 7.69
C LEU A 263 -29.58 -5.86 7.87
N VAL A 264 -29.19 -4.60 7.84
CA VAL A 264 -27.81 -4.17 8.16
C VAL A 264 -27.86 -3.29 9.40
N THR A 265 -27.10 -3.65 10.43
CA THR A 265 -27.00 -2.86 11.68
C THR A 265 -25.58 -2.37 11.90
N SER A 266 -25.41 -1.15 12.42
CA SER A 266 -24.08 -0.63 12.82
C SER A 266 -24.03 -0.22 14.30
N SER A 267 -22.92 -0.50 15.00
CA SER A 267 -22.70 -0.09 16.40
C SER A 267 -21.20 -0.01 16.78
N ARG A 268 -20.87 0.56 17.96
CA ARG A 268 -19.47 0.68 18.42
C ARG A 268 -18.90 -0.61 19.02
N LEU A 269 -19.76 -1.38 19.69
CA LEU A 269 -19.37 -2.58 20.43
C LEU A 269 -20.07 -3.82 19.87
N PRO A 270 -19.50 -5.01 20.04
CA PRO A 270 -20.17 -6.26 19.69
C PRO A 270 -21.53 -6.39 20.41
N ALA A 271 -22.54 -6.86 19.67
CA ALA A 271 -23.92 -6.92 20.13
C ALA A 271 -24.22 -8.21 20.93
N LYS A 272 -24.50 -8.08 22.24
CA LYS A 272 -24.86 -9.24 23.08
C LYS A 272 -26.18 -9.88 22.66
N TYR A 273 -27.15 -9.11 22.18
CA TYR A 273 -28.49 -9.57 21.78
C TYR A 273 -28.49 -10.43 20.50
N LEU A 274 -27.36 -10.55 19.80
CA LEU A 274 -27.19 -11.42 18.63
C LEU A 274 -26.46 -12.75 18.97
N SER A 275 -25.85 -12.86 20.15
CA SER A 275 -24.92 -13.95 20.51
C SER A 275 -25.54 -15.34 20.76
N ASN A 276 -26.86 -15.47 20.86
CA ASN A 276 -27.57 -16.74 21.15
C ASN A 276 -28.34 -17.33 19.94
N ARG A 277 -27.98 -16.98 18.70
CA ARG A 277 -28.74 -17.39 17.50
C ARG A 277 -28.14 -18.61 16.79
N ARG A 278 -29.00 -19.34 16.04
CA ARG A 278 -28.57 -20.47 15.20
C ARG A 278 -27.44 -20.01 14.27
N ALA A 279 -26.34 -20.78 14.25
CA ALA A 279 -25.20 -20.52 13.38
C ALA A 279 -25.65 -20.37 11.91
N GLY A 280 -25.28 -19.25 11.28
CA GLY A 280 -25.40 -19.05 9.83
C GLY A 280 -26.38 -17.96 9.34
N GLY A 281 -27.26 -17.42 10.18
CA GLY A 281 -28.23 -16.37 9.77
C GLY A 281 -27.77 -14.92 9.95
N VAL A 282 -26.76 -14.70 10.81
CA VAL A 282 -26.21 -13.38 11.13
C VAL A 282 -24.72 -13.38 10.78
N LEU A 283 -24.27 -12.39 10.01
CA LEU A 283 -22.87 -12.16 9.71
C LEU A 283 -22.34 -11.04 10.61
N ASP A 284 -21.39 -11.36 11.49
CA ASP A 284 -20.75 -10.38 12.38
C ASP A 284 -19.47 -9.87 11.71
N LEU A 285 -19.43 -8.57 11.41
CA LEU A 285 -18.36 -7.92 10.66
C LEU A 285 -17.68 -6.86 11.53
N SER A 286 -16.44 -7.14 11.93
CA SER A 286 -15.58 -6.21 12.65
C SER A 286 -14.78 -5.35 11.67
N LEU A 287 -14.89 -4.03 11.78
CA LEU A 287 -14.07 -3.10 10.98
C LEU A 287 -12.82 -2.66 11.74
N SER A 288 -11.66 -2.85 11.13
CA SER A 288 -10.33 -2.35 11.54
C SER A 288 -10.01 -1.01 10.84
N GLY A 289 -8.83 -0.41 11.03
CA GLY A 289 -8.38 0.74 10.23
C GLY A 289 -8.14 0.40 8.76
N MET A 290 -7.98 1.42 7.92
CA MET A 290 -7.54 1.31 6.53
C MET A 290 -6.11 0.75 6.43
N GLY A 291 -5.90 -0.11 5.45
CA GLY A 291 -4.55 -0.51 5.04
C GLY A 291 -3.78 0.65 4.41
N LEU A 292 -2.48 0.45 4.22
CA LEU A 292 -1.61 1.45 3.60
C LEU A 292 -2.08 1.85 2.19
N ALA A 293 -2.35 0.87 1.34
CA ALA A 293 -2.81 1.12 -0.02
C ALA A 293 -4.13 1.89 -0.04
N GLU A 294 -5.06 1.55 0.87
CA GLU A 294 -6.35 2.23 1.00
C GLU A 294 -6.17 3.68 1.50
N ALA A 295 -5.24 3.94 2.42
CA ALA A 295 -4.96 5.29 2.88
C ALA A 295 -4.30 6.16 1.81
N MET A 296 -3.45 5.58 0.97
CA MET A 296 -2.82 6.29 -0.16
C MET A 296 -3.84 6.70 -1.21
N GLU A 297 -4.65 5.74 -1.65
CA GLU A 297 -5.73 5.99 -2.60
C GLU A 297 -6.74 6.99 -2.03
N PHE A 298 -6.98 6.97 -0.72
CA PHE A 298 -7.78 8.00 -0.04
C PHE A 298 -7.19 9.40 -0.25
N PHE A 299 -5.91 9.62 -0.02
CA PHE A 299 -5.36 10.97 -0.20
C PHE A 299 -5.31 11.41 -1.67
N GLU A 300 -4.97 10.51 -2.59
CA GLU A 300 -4.93 10.79 -4.03
C GLU A 300 -6.29 11.30 -4.56
N ASN A 301 -7.37 10.62 -4.16
CA ASN A 301 -8.74 10.97 -4.53
C ASN A 301 -9.22 12.33 -4.01
N GLU A 302 -8.60 12.88 -2.96
CA GLU A 302 -8.90 14.23 -2.44
C GLU A 302 -8.26 15.33 -3.29
N GLY A 303 -7.59 14.96 -4.39
CA GLY A 303 -6.73 15.87 -5.14
C GLY A 303 -5.52 16.33 -4.33
N ILE A 304 -5.26 15.67 -3.21
CA ILE A 304 -4.04 15.88 -2.45
C ILE A 304 -3.01 15.05 -3.16
N SER A 305 -2.07 15.74 -3.79
CA SER A 305 -0.83 15.10 -4.22
C SER A 305 -0.06 14.73 -2.96
N THR A 306 -0.42 13.60 -2.36
CA THR A 306 0.37 12.98 -1.33
C THR A 306 1.48 12.22 -1.98
N ASP A 307 2.68 12.63 -1.65
CA ASP A 307 3.80 11.72 -1.65
C ASP A 307 3.34 10.38 -0.99
N PRO A 308 3.43 9.22 -1.70
CA PRO A 308 3.01 7.89 -1.24
C PRO A 308 3.43 7.54 0.18
N ILE A 309 4.51 8.15 0.62
CA ILE A 309 5.16 7.83 1.87
C ILE A 309 4.78 8.82 2.96
N ILE A 310 4.29 10.01 2.63
CA ILE A 310 3.55 10.83 3.58
C ILE A 310 2.19 10.18 3.86
N ALA A 311 1.54 9.64 2.83
CA ALA A 311 0.35 8.81 3.01
C ALA A 311 0.64 7.55 3.85
N GLU A 312 1.79 6.89 3.64
CA GLU A 312 2.24 5.78 4.49
C GLU A 312 2.47 6.17 5.94
N GLU A 313 3.18 7.27 6.16
CA GLU A 313 3.46 7.80 7.49
C GLU A 313 2.17 8.20 8.21
N LEU A 314 1.20 8.80 7.51
CA LEU A 314 -0.13 9.13 8.02
C LEU A 314 -0.95 7.86 8.32
N ALA A 315 -0.95 6.87 7.43
CA ALA A 315 -1.67 5.61 7.63
C ALA A 315 -1.12 4.85 8.84
N GLU A 316 0.20 4.76 8.97
CA GLU A 316 0.83 4.16 10.14
C GLU A 316 0.59 4.97 11.41
N GLN A 317 0.71 6.30 11.35
CA GLN A 317 0.54 7.14 12.53
C GLN A 317 -0.91 7.21 13.00
N PHE A 318 -1.91 7.07 12.13
CA PHE A 318 -3.31 7.00 12.52
C PHE A 318 -3.84 5.57 12.63
N GLY A 319 -3.00 4.55 12.40
CA GLY A 319 -3.42 3.14 12.41
C GLY A 319 -4.51 2.86 11.37
N GLY A 320 -4.46 3.59 10.25
CA GLY A 320 -5.47 3.53 9.20
C GLY A 320 -6.80 4.19 9.55
N HIS A 321 -6.92 4.94 10.64
CA HIS A 321 -8.23 5.42 11.10
C HIS A 321 -8.90 6.37 10.08
N PRO A 322 -10.02 5.96 9.42
CA PRO A 322 -10.55 6.69 8.27
C PRO A 322 -10.96 8.12 8.54
N LEU A 323 -11.62 8.35 9.67
CA LEU A 323 -12.01 9.71 10.04
C LEU A 323 -10.79 10.60 10.32
N ALA A 324 -9.70 10.05 10.85
CA ALA A 324 -8.49 10.83 11.11
C ALA A 324 -7.82 11.23 9.79
N LEU A 325 -7.69 10.29 8.86
CA LEU A 325 -7.14 10.52 7.51
C LEU A 325 -8.01 11.51 6.71
N LYS A 326 -9.34 11.46 6.84
CA LYS A 326 -10.25 12.45 6.26
C LYS A 326 -10.05 13.87 6.79
N PHE A 327 -9.80 14.05 8.08
CA PHE A 327 -9.52 15.40 8.57
C PHE A 327 -8.17 15.92 8.13
N VAL A 328 -7.18 15.04 8.05
CA VAL A 328 -5.90 15.36 7.44
C VAL A 328 -6.11 15.85 6.01
N SER A 329 -6.98 15.20 5.24
CA SER A 329 -7.26 15.62 3.88
C SER A 329 -7.98 16.98 3.79
N GLU A 330 -9.05 17.17 4.56
CA GLU A 330 -9.81 18.42 4.60
C GLU A 330 -8.94 19.64 5.00
N LEU A 331 -8.00 19.45 5.93
CA LEU A 331 -7.06 20.49 6.34
C LEU A 331 -6.10 20.89 5.20
N SER A 332 -5.67 19.93 4.39
CA SER A 332 -4.82 20.16 3.22
C SER A 332 -5.60 20.83 2.08
N ALA A 333 -6.83 20.38 1.80
CA ALA A 333 -7.71 21.01 0.82
C ALA A 333 -8.01 22.49 1.17
N SER A 334 -8.23 22.80 2.46
CA SER A 334 -8.41 24.19 2.92
C SER A 334 -7.17 25.08 2.69
N ARG A 335 -5.96 24.53 2.53
CA ARG A 335 -4.76 25.29 2.15
C ARG A 335 -4.80 25.66 0.67
N ILE A 336 -5.20 24.72 -0.19
CA ILE A 336 -5.37 24.92 -1.64
C ILE A 336 -6.31 26.09 -1.91
N GLU A 337 -7.48 26.09 -1.27
CA GLU A 337 -8.49 27.15 -1.46
C GLU A 337 -8.01 28.54 -1.04
N ARG A 338 -6.98 28.61 -0.18
CA ARG A 338 -6.36 29.88 0.25
C ARG A 338 -5.19 30.30 -0.64
N GLY A 339 -4.97 29.62 -1.76
CA GLY A 339 -3.84 29.86 -2.66
C GLY A 339 -2.49 29.43 -2.07
N LEU A 340 -2.50 28.56 -1.07
CA LEU A 340 -1.31 27.91 -0.53
C LEU A 340 -1.14 26.54 -1.20
N ASP A 341 0.08 26.01 -1.22
CA ASP A 341 0.35 24.70 -1.80
C ASP A 341 -0.51 23.61 -1.11
N GLY A 342 -1.09 22.74 -1.94
CA GLY A 342 -2.02 21.69 -1.55
C GLY A 342 -1.38 20.39 -1.10
N GLY A 343 -0.07 20.30 -1.28
CA GLY A 343 0.71 19.18 -0.81
C GLY A 343 0.54 19.00 0.70
N LEU A 344 0.36 17.75 1.12
CA LEU A 344 0.75 17.38 2.48
C LEU A 344 2.28 17.53 2.53
N ASP A 345 2.77 18.68 2.94
CA ASP A 345 4.22 18.91 3.04
C ASP A 345 4.82 17.93 4.04
N ALA A 346 6.07 17.57 3.77
CA ALA A 346 6.86 16.82 4.71
C ALA A 346 6.92 17.61 6.05
N GLY A 347 6.32 17.06 7.12
CA GLY A 347 6.18 17.73 8.42
C GLY A 347 4.78 18.19 8.81
N PHE A 348 3.76 17.87 8.02
CA PHE A 348 2.35 18.11 8.36
C PHE A 348 1.98 17.64 9.78
N ILE A 349 2.54 16.50 10.20
CA ILE A 349 2.16 15.84 11.45
C ILE A 349 2.96 16.33 12.66
N GLY A 350 4.23 16.73 12.44
CA GLY A 350 5.15 17.11 13.52
C GLY A 350 4.85 18.46 14.19
N ARG A 351 4.03 19.34 13.58
CA ARG A 351 3.70 20.67 14.16
C ARG A 351 2.22 21.05 14.18
N SER A 352 1.31 20.42 13.43
CA SER A 352 0.04 21.08 13.09
C SER A 352 -1.27 20.46 13.60
N LEU A 353 -1.40 19.13 13.75
CA LEU A 353 -2.73 18.56 14.04
C LEU A 353 -3.20 18.76 15.48
N PHE A 354 -2.27 18.85 16.44
CA PHE A 354 -2.59 19.00 17.86
C PHE A 354 -1.88 20.18 18.56
N GLY A 355 -0.91 20.83 17.90
CA GLY A 355 -0.22 22.02 18.40
C GLY A 355 -0.90 23.35 18.04
N HIS A 356 -1.66 23.36 16.93
CA HIS A 356 -2.55 24.47 16.59
C HIS A 356 -3.97 23.93 16.52
N THR A 357 -4.81 24.31 17.48
CA THR A 357 -6.26 24.08 17.41
C THR A 357 -6.78 24.65 16.08
N PRO A 358 -7.26 23.82 15.15
CA PRO A 358 -7.87 24.33 13.94
C PRO A 358 -9.08 25.18 14.32
N ARG A 359 -9.27 26.33 13.67
CA ARG A 359 -10.45 27.20 13.91
C ARG A 359 -11.79 26.54 13.55
N THR A 360 -11.78 25.33 13.00
CA THR A 360 -12.98 24.57 12.68
C THR A 360 -13.53 23.90 13.94
N ASN A 361 -14.67 24.43 14.45
CA ASN A 361 -15.37 23.90 15.62
C ASN A 361 -15.65 22.38 15.55
N LYS A 362 -15.71 21.78 14.35
CA LYS A 362 -15.90 20.33 14.14
C LYS A 362 -14.66 19.50 14.55
N LEU A 363 -13.46 19.96 14.25
CA LEU A 363 -12.19 19.29 14.57
C LEU A 363 -11.89 19.39 16.07
N ILE A 364 -12.13 20.55 16.68
CA ILE A 364 -11.99 20.73 18.13
C ILE A 364 -12.92 19.76 18.88
N LYS A 365 -14.17 19.62 18.43
CA LYS A 365 -15.16 18.73 19.04
C LYS A 365 -14.79 17.25 18.86
N LEU A 366 -14.29 16.84 17.70
CA LEU A 366 -13.85 15.47 17.50
C LEU A 366 -12.58 15.15 18.27
N VAL A 367 -11.59 16.05 18.27
CA VAL A 367 -10.38 15.88 19.09
C VAL A 367 -10.79 15.80 20.55
N SER A 368 -11.73 16.61 21.04
CA SER A 368 -12.25 16.49 22.41
C SER A 368 -13.00 15.18 22.64
N ASP A 369 -13.78 14.69 21.67
CA ASP A 369 -14.53 13.43 21.78
C ASP A 369 -13.59 12.21 21.74
N ILE A 370 -12.56 12.23 20.90
CA ILE A 370 -11.49 11.23 20.85
C ILE A 370 -10.65 11.28 22.12
N HIS A 371 -10.30 12.48 22.61
CA HIS A 371 -9.62 12.66 23.89
C HIS A 371 -10.48 12.14 25.04
N LEU A 372 -11.78 12.39 25.03
CA LEU A 372 -12.72 11.92 26.04
C LEU A 372 -12.87 10.40 26.00
N ILE A 373 -12.96 9.79 24.81
CA ILE A 373 -13.04 8.34 24.65
C ILE A 373 -11.72 7.67 25.04
N ALA A 374 -10.57 8.23 24.66
CA ALA A 374 -9.26 7.76 25.08
C ALA A 374 -9.06 7.94 26.59
N GLN A 375 -9.46 9.07 27.17
CA GLN A 375 -9.45 9.31 28.62
C GLN A 375 -10.38 8.36 29.37
N GLN A 376 -11.57 8.06 28.85
CA GLN A 376 -12.49 7.09 29.45
C GLN A 376 -11.96 5.65 29.35
N SER A 377 -11.28 5.31 28.25
CA SER A 377 -10.61 4.02 28.05
C SER A 377 -9.37 3.87 28.94
N VAL A 378 -8.62 4.95 29.16
CA VAL A 378 -7.46 5.01 30.08
C VAL A 378 -7.90 5.05 31.54
N ALA A 379 -9.00 5.75 31.87
CA ALA A 379 -9.63 5.77 33.18
C ALA A 379 -10.27 4.42 33.56
N TRP A 380 -10.43 3.50 32.61
CA TRP A 380 -10.78 2.12 32.92
C TRP A 380 -9.55 1.30 33.37
N CYS A 381 -8.34 1.67 32.95
CA CYS A 381 -7.07 1.02 33.29
C CYS A 381 -6.40 1.56 34.59
N LEU A 382 -7.17 2.06 35.56
CA LEU A 382 -6.74 2.79 36.78
C LEU A 382 -5.83 2.03 37.80
N GLN A 383 -5.11 0.97 37.41
CA GLN A 383 -4.01 0.44 38.21
C GLN A 383 -2.68 1.11 37.80
N ASP A 384 -1.85 1.50 38.77
CA ASP A 384 -0.54 2.15 38.53
C ASP A 384 0.35 1.34 37.55
N SER A 385 0.22 0.01 37.58
CA SER A 385 0.93 -0.87 36.66
C SER A 385 0.49 -0.77 35.20
N ALA A 386 -0.80 -0.53 34.94
CA ALA A 386 -1.30 -0.42 33.57
C ALA A 386 -0.94 0.93 32.94
N LYS A 387 -0.90 2.00 33.76
CA LYS A 387 -0.41 3.32 33.36
C LYS A 387 1.04 3.25 32.87
N LYS A 388 1.93 2.55 33.57
CA LYS A 388 3.34 2.37 33.17
C LYS A 388 3.47 1.67 31.80
N VAL A 389 2.74 0.56 31.60
CA VAL A 389 2.72 -0.19 30.32
C VAL A 389 2.21 0.68 29.18
N LEU A 390 1.07 1.34 29.36
CA LEU A 390 0.47 2.22 28.35
C LEU A 390 1.40 3.38 27.97
N ASN A 391 2.02 4.03 28.96
CA ASN A 391 2.94 5.14 28.71
C ASN A 391 4.18 4.70 27.95
N THR A 392 4.79 3.57 28.32
CA THR A 392 5.95 3.03 27.59
C THR A 392 5.58 2.68 26.15
N LEU A 393 4.45 1.99 25.95
CA LEU A 393 3.96 1.68 24.59
C LEU A 393 3.58 2.94 23.80
N ALA A 394 3.07 3.98 24.45
CA ALA A 394 2.73 5.25 23.79
C ALA A 394 3.96 6.02 23.34
N LEU A 395 5.01 6.11 24.19
CA LEU A 395 6.24 6.82 23.89
C LEU A 395 7.02 6.17 22.73
N ILE A 396 6.95 4.83 22.63
CA ILE A 396 7.60 4.03 21.59
C ILE A 396 6.72 3.89 20.34
N GLY A 397 5.41 3.80 20.53
CA GLY A 397 4.39 3.58 19.50
C GLY A 397 4.25 2.09 19.12
N HIS A 398 5.20 1.59 18.35
CA HIS A 398 5.21 0.21 17.85
C HIS A 398 6.64 -0.33 17.79
N GLY A 399 6.75 -1.65 17.68
CA GLY A 399 8.01 -2.30 17.35
C GLY A 399 8.78 -2.84 18.53
N LEU A 400 8.13 -3.10 19.68
CA LEU A 400 8.70 -3.94 20.74
C LEU A 400 8.05 -5.31 20.78
N THR A 401 8.82 -6.34 21.10
CA THR A 401 8.24 -7.61 21.55
C THR A 401 7.75 -7.53 22.99
N LEU A 402 6.97 -8.51 23.43
CA LEU A 402 6.55 -8.61 24.83
C LEU A 402 7.76 -8.79 25.77
N LEU A 403 8.78 -9.56 25.37
CA LEU A 403 9.99 -9.75 26.18
C LEU A 403 10.79 -8.45 26.33
N GLU A 404 10.98 -7.70 25.24
CA GLU A 404 11.68 -6.42 25.30
C GLU A 404 10.96 -5.40 26.19
N LEU A 405 9.63 -5.35 26.09
CA LEU A 405 8.80 -4.51 26.96
C LEU A 405 8.94 -4.92 28.44
N ILE A 406 8.99 -6.22 28.74
CA ILE A 406 9.22 -6.72 30.10
C ILE A 406 10.58 -6.26 30.62
N VAL A 407 11.66 -6.43 29.85
CA VAL A 407 13.03 -6.04 30.25
C VAL A 407 13.10 -4.54 30.54
N LEU A 408 12.53 -3.70 29.67
CA LEU A 408 12.50 -2.25 29.86
C LEU A 408 11.72 -1.85 31.12
N LEU A 409 10.53 -2.42 31.33
CA LEU A 409 9.67 -2.10 32.47
C LEU A 409 10.20 -2.64 33.80
N GLU A 410 10.87 -3.78 33.80
CA GLU A 410 11.51 -4.34 34.99
C GLU A 410 12.69 -3.48 35.42
N LYS A 411 13.58 -3.13 34.48
CA LYS A 411 14.81 -2.37 34.77
C LYS A 411 14.55 -0.93 35.20
N TYR A 412 13.70 -0.21 34.48
CA TYR A 412 13.55 1.24 34.69
C TYR A 412 12.29 1.62 35.50
N TYR A 413 11.31 0.72 35.62
CA TYR A 413 10.01 1.04 36.24
C TYR A 413 9.59 0.06 37.36
N ALA A 414 10.47 -0.89 37.71
CA ALA A 414 10.31 -1.91 38.74
C ALA A 414 9.01 -2.74 38.60
N LEU A 415 8.53 -2.94 37.37
CA LEU A 415 7.32 -3.74 37.11
C LEU A 415 7.66 -5.23 37.06
N ARG A 416 6.90 -6.06 37.79
CA ARG A 416 7.09 -7.53 37.74
C ARG A 416 6.65 -8.08 36.38
N PRO A 417 7.40 -9.00 35.74
CA PRO A 417 7.08 -9.58 34.43
C PRO A 417 5.63 -10.10 34.29
N LYS A 418 5.14 -10.85 35.30
CA LYS A 418 3.77 -11.39 35.31
C LYS A 418 2.68 -10.30 35.26
N THR A 419 2.99 -9.10 35.77
CA THR A 419 2.06 -7.97 35.74
C THR A 419 1.98 -7.36 34.35
N THR A 420 3.13 -7.16 33.70
CA THR A 420 3.21 -6.67 32.31
C THR A 420 2.43 -7.58 31.37
N GLN A 421 2.64 -8.91 31.46
CA GLN A 421 1.93 -9.89 30.64
C GLN A 421 0.42 -9.84 30.83
N ARG A 422 -0.06 -9.74 32.07
CA ARG A 422 -1.50 -9.64 32.37
C ARG A 422 -2.11 -8.39 31.75
N VAL A 423 -1.47 -7.24 31.92
CA VAL A 423 -1.96 -5.95 31.40
C VAL A 423 -2.00 -5.96 29.87
N VAL A 424 -0.94 -6.44 29.19
CA VAL A 424 -0.93 -6.50 27.72
C VAL A 424 -2.08 -7.36 27.20
N ARG A 425 -2.36 -8.51 27.84
CA ARG A 425 -3.50 -9.35 27.46
C ARG A 425 -4.84 -8.63 27.58
N GLU A 426 -5.09 -7.93 28.69
CA GLU A 426 -6.31 -7.15 28.91
C GLU A 426 -6.49 -6.03 27.87
N LEU A 427 -5.38 -5.36 27.49
CA LEU A 427 -5.39 -4.32 26.46
C LEU A 427 -5.67 -4.89 25.06
N THR A 428 -5.17 -6.09 24.75
CA THR A 428 -5.46 -6.77 23.48
C THR A 428 -6.93 -7.20 23.39
N GLU A 429 -7.49 -7.76 24.46
CA GLU A 429 -8.93 -8.12 24.54
C GLU A 429 -9.84 -6.89 24.41
N ALA A 430 -9.37 -5.72 24.86
CA ALA A 430 -10.06 -4.44 24.70
C ALA A 430 -9.80 -3.76 23.33
N HIS A 431 -9.06 -4.40 22.43
CA HIS A 431 -8.63 -3.86 21.13
C HIS A 431 -7.80 -2.55 21.20
N LEU A 432 -7.20 -2.27 22.36
CA LEU A 432 -6.32 -1.10 22.58
C LEU A 432 -4.88 -1.38 22.15
N VAL A 433 -4.46 -2.64 22.21
CA VAL A 433 -3.16 -3.10 21.67
C VAL A 433 -3.43 -4.10 20.56
N THR A 434 -2.81 -3.88 19.41
CA THR A 434 -2.74 -4.84 18.32
C THR A 434 -1.41 -5.58 18.39
N ILE A 435 -1.46 -6.88 18.15
CA ILE A 435 -0.29 -7.74 18.04
C ILE A 435 -0.07 -7.97 16.54
N SER A 436 1.04 -7.51 15.99
CA SER A 436 1.34 -7.72 14.58
C SER A 436 1.86 -9.14 14.36
N VAL A 437 1.39 -9.81 13.31
CA VAL A 437 2.22 -10.80 12.62
C VAL A 437 3.21 -9.98 11.78
N LEU A 438 4.50 -10.29 11.83
CA LEU A 438 5.50 -9.62 10.99
C LEU A 438 5.05 -9.68 9.52
N ASP A 439 4.88 -8.51 8.89
CA ASP A 439 4.50 -8.35 7.47
C ASP A 439 5.47 -9.05 6.49
N LYS A 440 6.62 -9.55 6.96
CA LYS A 440 7.59 -10.30 6.16
C LYS A 440 7.15 -11.72 5.74
N MET A 441 5.94 -12.20 6.11
CA MET A 441 5.52 -13.58 5.82
C MET A 441 4.53 -13.75 4.65
N ALA A 442 4.07 -12.69 4.00
CA ALA A 442 3.15 -12.84 2.86
C ALA A 442 3.87 -13.07 1.50
N SER A 443 5.18 -12.82 1.39
CA SER A 443 5.92 -12.93 0.11
C SER A 443 6.74 -14.20 -0.08
N HIS A 444 6.87 -15.07 0.94
CA HIS A 444 7.64 -16.33 0.85
C HIS A 444 6.82 -17.61 1.10
N ALA A 445 5.50 -17.51 1.09
CA ALA A 445 4.62 -18.69 1.17
C ALA A 445 4.52 -19.42 -0.20
N SER A 446 5.65 -19.80 -0.78
CA SER A 446 5.71 -20.89 -1.75
C SER A 446 7.13 -21.44 -1.84
N LYS A 447 7.31 -22.68 -1.38
CA LYS A 447 8.49 -23.54 -1.55
C LYS A 447 9.74 -23.25 -0.69
N SER A 448 9.63 -23.45 0.62
CA SER A 448 10.77 -23.94 1.40
C SER A 448 10.30 -24.89 2.50
N LYS A 449 10.91 -26.08 2.59
CA LYS A 449 10.61 -27.13 3.58
C LYS A 449 11.39 -26.95 4.90
N ALA A 450 11.94 -25.76 5.16
CA ALA A 450 12.60 -25.47 6.44
C ALA A 450 11.59 -24.93 7.48
N PRO A 451 11.66 -25.35 8.75
CA PRO A 451 10.84 -24.78 9.81
C PRO A 451 11.24 -23.31 10.01
N ILE A 452 10.28 -22.41 9.82
CA ILE A 452 10.45 -20.97 10.04
C ILE A 452 10.56 -20.75 11.56
N PRO A 453 11.62 -20.11 12.08
CA PRO A 453 11.66 -19.75 13.49
C PRO A 453 10.54 -18.74 13.78
N GLU A 454 9.67 -19.06 14.75
CA GLU A 454 8.59 -18.18 15.23
C GLU A 454 9.22 -16.92 15.83
N THR A 455 9.24 -15.84 15.05
CA THR A 455 9.62 -14.51 15.53
C THR A 455 8.52 -14.01 16.47
N GLU A 456 8.90 -13.53 17.66
CA GLU A 456 7.93 -12.99 18.61
C GLU A 456 7.18 -11.80 17.99
N PRO A 457 5.85 -11.73 18.13
CA PRO A 457 5.08 -10.69 17.50
C PRO A 457 5.30 -9.33 18.18
N LEU A 458 5.31 -8.27 17.38
CA LEU A 458 5.49 -6.91 17.86
C LEU A 458 4.17 -6.34 18.41
N LEU A 459 4.28 -5.62 19.52
CA LEU A 459 3.19 -4.91 20.16
C LEU A 459 3.03 -3.52 19.53
N ARG A 460 1.78 -3.13 19.29
CA ARG A 460 1.42 -1.78 18.82
C ARG A 460 0.21 -1.28 19.58
N LEU A 461 0.37 -0.13 20.23
CA LEU A 461 -0.77 0.57 20.83
C LEU A 461 -1.60 1.23 19.72
N GLN A 462 -2.93 1.22 19.85
CA GLN A 462 -3.80 1.95 18.94
C GLN A 462 -3.35 3.41 18.87
N PRO A 463 -3.03 3.97 17.69
CA PRO A 463 -2.28 5.23 17.65
C PRO A 463 -3.01 6.44 18.25
N LEU A 464 -4.34 6.50 18.15
CA LEU A 464 -5.14 7.53 18.84
C LEU A 464 -5.01 7.45 20.37
N VAL A 465 -4.85 6.24 20.91
CA VAL A 465 -4.60 6.01 22.34
C VAL A 465 -3.16 6.37 22.68
N ALA A 466 -2.19 6.01 21.83
CA ALA A 466 -0.80 6.39 21.99
C ALA A 466 -0.63 7.91 22.02
N ASP A 467 -1.25 8.64 21.11
CA ASP A 467 -1.19 10.10 21.05
C ASP A 467 -1.88 10.74 22.26
N ALA A 468 -3.06 10.25 22.67
CA ALA A 468 -3.72 10.74 23.88
C ALA A 468 -2.86 10.51 25.14
N CYS A 469 -2.21 9.35 25.26
CA CYS A 469 -1.27 9.07 26.34
C CYS A 469 -0.04 10.00 26.28
N ASN A 470 0.53 10.23 25.09
CA ASN A 470 1.68 11.12 24.90
C ASN A 470 1.33 12.57 25.28
N VAL A 471 0.19 13.08 24.82
CA VAL A 471 -0.30 14.43 25.17
C VAL A 471 -0.55 14.54 26.67
N ALA A 472 -1.21 13.55 27.27
CA ALA A 472 -1.45 13.56 28.71
C ALA A 472 -0.13 13.57 29.51
N LEU A 473 0.87 12.79 29.10
CA LEU A 473 2.20 12.76 29.71
C LEU A 473 2.94 14.09 29.57
N GLU A 474 2.90 14.68 28.38
CA GLU A 474 3.57 15.96 28.09
C GLU A 474 2.92 17.13 28.83
N GLN A 475 1.60 17.11 29.02
CA GLN A 475 0.87 18.15 29.75
C GLN A 475 0.98 18.02 31.26
N SER A 476 0.98 16.80 31.80
CA SER A 476 1.01 16.60 33.25
C SER A 476 2.40 16.79 33.84
N GLU A 477 3.43 16.16 33.23
CA GLU A 477 4.76 16.03 33.81
C GLU A 477 5.86 16.09 32.71
N PRO A 478 6.16 17.27 32.12
CA PRO A 478 7.09 17.39 30.99
C PRO A 478 8.52 16.87 31.29
N SER A 479 9.04 17.16 32.48
CA SER A 479 10.38 16.72 32.90
C SER A 479 10.46 15.20 33.09
N GLU A 480 9.37 14.58 33.57
CA GLU A 480 9.29 13.13 33.70
C GLU A 480 9.19 12.46 32.33
N CYS A 481 8.43 13.05 31.39
CA CYS A 481 8.38 12.57 30.01
C CYS A 481 9.77 12.54 29.36
N LYS A 482 10.55 13.63 29.50
CA LYS A 482 11.94 13.68 29.01
C LYS A 482 12.83 12.63 29.67
N GLY A 483 12.74 12.47 31.00
CA GLY A 483 13.48 11.44 31.75
C GLY A 483 13.17 10.03 31.27
N ARG A 484 11.88 9.71 31.11
CA ARG A 484 11.43 8.41 30.59
C ARG A 484 11.93 8.13 29.17
N ARG A 485 11.94 9.13 28.28
CA ARG A 485 12.52 8.99 26.94
C ARG A 485 14.02 8.72 26.98
N SER A 486 14.75 9.34 27.92
CA SER A 486 16.16 9.04 28.16
C SER A 486 16.37 7.61 28.64
N ASP A 487 15.58 7.14 29.61
CA ASP A 487 15.66 5.76 30.10
C ASP A 487 15.38 4.74 28.98
N LEU A 488 14.41 5.06 28.12
CA LEU A 488 14.12 4.25 26.94
C LEU A 488 15.26 4.26 25.93
N PHE A 489 15.91 5.40 25.69
CA PHE A 489 17.11 5.45 24.84
C PHE A 489 18.19 4.49 25.36
N ASP A 490 18.54 4.58 26.65
CA ASP A 490 19.59 3.73 27.24
C ASP A 490 19.18 2.25 27.26
N GLY A 491 17.91 1.96 27.54
CA GLY A 491 17.35 0.61 27.51
C GLY A 491 17.38 -0.03 26.12
N LEU A 492 16.99 0.71 25.09
CA LEU A 492 16.94 0.23 23.71
C LEU A 492 18.35 0.04 23.14
N VAL A 493 19.30 0.94 23.42
CA VAL A 493 20.71 0.75 23.06
C VAL A 493 21.28 -0.50 23.73
N ALA A 494 21.02 -0.69 25.03
CA ALA A 494 21.49 -1.88 25.75
C ALA A 494 20.90 -3.18 25.19
N LEU A 495 19.62 -3.18 24.80
CA LEU A 495 18.99 -4.33 24.14
C LEU A 495 19.62 -4.62 22.76
N ALA A 496 19.94 -3.58 21.99
CA ALA A 496 20.58 -3.70 20.68
C ALA A 496 22.03 -4.21 20.75
N GLU A 497 22.69 -4.09 21.91
CA GLU A 497 24.07 -4.52 22.14
C GLU A 497 24.16 -5.92 22.78
N VAL A 498 23.03 -6.58 23.06
CA VAL A 498 23.02 -7.93 23.62
C VAL A 498 23.68 -8.92 22.64
N PRO A 499 24.63 -9.75 23.10
CA PRO A 499 25.24 -10.77 22.23
C PRO A 499 24.21 -11.76 21.68
N GLY A 500 24.31 -12.06 20.39
CA GLY A 500 23.46 -13.06 19.73
C GLY A 500 22.10 -12.55 19.24
N ILE A 501 21.84 -11.24 19.33
CA ILE A 501 20.69 -10.62 18.67
C ILE A 501 20.86 -10.64 17.14
N THR A 502 19.75 -10.78 16.41
CA THR A 502 19.76 -10.71 14.95
C THR A 502 20.13 -9.30 14.47
N ILE A 503 20.65 -9.20 13.25
CA ILE A 503 20.99 -7.89 12.65
C ILE A 503 19.70 -7.06 12.49
N GLU A 504 18.59 -7.69 12.10
CA GLU A 504 17.28 -7.07 11.95
C GLU A 504 16.77 -6.48 13.26
N ASP A 505 16.83 -7.24 14.36
CA ASP A 505 16.38 -6.76 15.68
C ASP A 505 17.30 -5.67 16.23
N ARG A 506 18.62 -5.81 16.04
CA ARG A 506 19.60 -4.77 16.39
C ARG A 506 19.28 -3.45 15.67
N THR A 507 19.02 -3.53 14.36
CA THR A 507 18.65 -2.39 13.53
C THR A 507 17.37 -1.74 14.04
N ARG A 508 16.31 -2.53 14.24
CA ARG A 508 15.01 -2.06 14.77
C ARG A 508 15.19 -1.33 16.10
N LEU A 509 15.94 -1.92 17.03
CA LEU A 509 16.16 -1.35 18.36
C LEU A 509 16.97 -0.05 18.32
N PHE A 510 18.02 0.04 17.49
CA PHE A 510 18.74 1.30 17.29
C PHE A 510 17.86 2.39 16.68
N LEU A 511 17.03 2.06 15.68
CA LEU A 511 16.09 3.03 15.10
C LEU A 511 15.09 3.56 16.15
N LEU A 512 14.57 2.67 17.01
CA LEU A 512 13.71 3.08 18.13
C LEU A 512 14.49 3.93 19.15
N ALA A 513 15.72 3.55 19.48
CA ALA A 513 16.58 4.30 20.39
C ALA A 513 16.79 5.73 19.88
N VAL A 514 17.24 5.89 18.64
CA VAL A 514 17.49 7.21 18.02
C VAL A 514 16.27 8.12 18.14
N LYS A 515 15.07 7.62 17.84
CA LYS A 515 13.82 8.39 18.01
C LYS A 515 13.63 8.88 19.43
N GLN A 516 13.87 8.03 20.43
CA GLN A 516 13.74 8.43 21.84
C GLN A 516 14.86 9.39 22.28
N GLY A 517 16.09 9.19 21.83
CA GLY A 517 17.24 10.03 22.15
C GLY A 517 17.06 11.47 21.65
N VAL A 518 16.65 11.64 20.39
CA VAL A 518 16.36 12.98 19.84
C VAL A 518 15.22 13.65 20.60
N LYS A 519 14.13 12.93 20.88
CA LYS A 519 13.00 13.46 21.68
C LYS A 519 13.35 13.72 23.15
N ALA A 520 14.44 13.12 23.65
CA ALA A 520 15.01 13.40 24.96
C ALA A 520 16.08 14.51 24.93
N GLU A 521 16.28 15.17 23.78
CA GLU A 521 17.32 16.20 23.54
C GLU A 521 18.77 15.69 23.68
N ARG A 522 19.00 14.38 23.51
CA ARG A 522 20.34 13.75 23.47
C ARG A 522 20.85 13.69 22.02
N PHE A 523 21.01 14.86 21.40
CA PHE A 523 21.22 14.99 19.96
C PHE A 523 22.50 14.32 19.45
N GLU A 524 23.66 14.59 20.07
CA GLU A 524 24.95 14.05 19.64
C GLU A 524 24.99 12.52 19.77
N GLU A 525 24.55 11.99 20.91
CA GLU A 525 24.49 10.55 21.15
C GLU A 525 23.55 9.86 20.16
N ALA A 526 22.37 10.42 19.91
CA ALA A 526 21.42 9.85 18.94
C ALA A 526 21.95 9.91 17.51
N TYR A 527 22.64 10.99 17.13
CA TYR A 527 23.32 11.10 15.84
C TYR A 527 24.44 10.06 15.70
N ASP A 528 25.24 9.84 16.74
CA ASP A 528 26.31 8.85 16.72
C ASP A 528 25.77 7.41 16.61
N ILE A 529 24.68 7.07 17.32
CA ILE A 529 23.99 5.79 17.13
C ILE A 529 23.56 5.63 15.67
N TYR A 530 22.91 6.64 15.09
CA TYR A 530 22.44 6.58 13.70
C TYR A 530 23.60 6.49 12.70
N PHE A 531 24.54 7.42 12.74
CA PHE A 531 25.54 7.56 11.68
C PHE A 531 26.69 6.56 11.83
N GLN A 532 27.24 6.40 13.05
CA GLN A 532 28.42 5.54 13.26
C GLN A 532 28.04 4.07 13.41
N ARG A 533 26.95 3.76 14.12
CA ARG A 533 26.62 2.37 14.46
C ARG A 533 25.64 1.71 13.50
N LEU A 534 24.82 2.49 12.81
CA LEU A 534 23.83 2.00 11.86
C LEU A 534 24.26 2.27 10.42
N LYS A 535 24.55 3.53 10.05
CA LYS A 535 24.90 3.87 8.66
C LYS A 535 26.28 3.39 8.20
N GLN A 536 27.30 3.42 9.06
CA GLN A 536 28.65 3.00 8.67
C GLN A 536 28.91 1.50 8.82
N ASP A 537 28.06 0.78 9.57
CA ASP A 537 28.18 -0.66 9.73
C ASP A 537 27.48 -1.36 8.54
N SER A 538 28.28 -1.82 7.57
CA SER A 538 27.77 -2.46 6.35
C SER A 538 26.94 -3.71 6.61
N ALA A 539 27.15 -4.38 7.74
CA ALA A 539 26.34 -5.55 8.13
C ALA A 539 24.93 -5.13 8.58
N VAL A 540 24.78 -3.96 9.19
CA VAL A 540 23.51 -3.43 9.71
C VAL A 540 22.70 -2.76 8.57
N LEU A 541 23.37 -2.07 7.66
CA LEU A 541 22.76 -1.33 6.54
C LEU A 541 21.91 -2.22 5.61
N GLY A 542 22.27 -3.49 5.43
CA GLY A 542 21.58 -4.43 4.55
C GLY A 542 20.28 -5.04 5.12
N ALA A 543 20.05 -4.92 6.43
CA ALA A 543 18.88 -5.47 7.12
C ALA A 543 17.79 -4.42 7.43
N GLU A 544 17.99 -3.17 6.98
CA GLU A 544 17.16 -2.02 7.28
C GLU A 544 15.79 -2.06 6.59
N SER A 545 14.71 -1.92 7.36
CA SER A 545 13.46 -1.42 6.79
C SER A 545 13.64 0.06 6.48
N LYS A 546 13.76 0.41 5.21
CA LYS A 546 13.96 1.79 4.76
C LYS A 546 12.81 2.69 5.19
N ARG A 547 11.59 2.19 5.27
CA ARG A 547 10.43 2.90 5.87
C ARG A 547 10.62 3.20 7.36
N ALA A 548 11.19 2.27 8.11
CA ALA A 548 11.51 2.50 9.52
C ALA A 548 12.65 3.53 9.68
N GLU A 549 13.69 3.42 8.84
CA GLU A 549 14.81 4.37 8.78
C GLU A 549 14.31 5.78 8.43
N LYS A 550 13.44 5.93 7.43
CA LYS A 550 12.80 7.20 7.08
C LYS A 550 12.15 7.86 8.29
N ARG A 551 11.30 7.12 9.02
CA ARG A 551 10.61 7.64 10.21
C ARG A 551 11.58 8.05 11.32
N THR A 552 12.72 7.38 11.42
CA THR A 552 13.79 7.75 12.35
C THR A 552 14.51 9.01 11.88
N LEU A 553 14.88 9.08 10.61
CA LEU A 553 15.53 10.25 10.04
C LEU A 553 14.69 11.51 10.21
N ALA A 554 13.37 11.41 10.04
CA ALA A 554 12.43 12.52 10.20
C ALA A 554 12.55 13.24 11.56
N VAL A 555 12.90 12.55 12.65
CA VAL A 555 13.01 13.20 13.98
C VAL A 555 14.17 14.19 14.06
N PHE A 556 15.15 14.10 13.16
CA PHE A 556 16.28 15.03 13.09
C PHE A 556 15.96 16.34 12.36
N PHE A 557 14.72 16.56 11.89
CA PHE A 557 14.34 17.70 11.06
C PHE A 557 13.27 18.58 11.72
N GLU A 558 13.44 19.90 11.60
CA GLU A 558 12.42 20.90 11.99
C GLU A 558 11.28 21.00 10.98
N ARG A 559 11.66 20.99 9.70
CA ARG A 559 10.81 20.85 8.51
C ARG A 559 11.36 19.65 7.77
N HIS A 560 10.53 18.64 7.53
CA HIS A 560 11.05 17.37 7.01
C HIS A 560 11.79 17.59 5.70
N TRP A 561 12.94 16.93 5.59
CA TRP A 561 13.79 16.88 4.40
C TRP A 561 14.35 18.24 3.93
N ASP A 562 13.98 19.34 4.60
CA ASP A 562 14.40 20.70 4.28
C ASP A 562 15.41 21.23 5.32
N THR A 563 14.97 21.35 6.58
CA THR A 563 15.77 21.99 7.64
C THR A 563 16.10 21.00 8.77
N PRO A 564 17.32 20.41 8.80
CA PRO A 564 17.81 19.67 9.96
C PRO A 564 17.86 20.54 11.22
N LEU A 565 17.72 19.92 12.39
CA LEU A 565 17.78 20.57 13.70
C LEU A 565 19.07 21.42 13.83
N ARG A 566 18.90 22.69 14.25
CA ARG A 566 20.00 23.68 14.31
C ARG A 566 21.11 23.32 15.29
N GLN A 567 20.80 22.46 16.26
CA GLN A 567 21.72 21.97 17.28
C GLN A 567 22.87 21.13 16.68
N PHE A 568 22.68 20.58 15.47
CA PHE A 568 23.72 19.82 14.79
C PHE A 568 24.77 20.72 14.12
N SER A 569 26.00 20.22 14.06
CA SER A 569 27.08 20.83 13.27
C SER A 569 26.71 20.91 11.78
N ALA A 570 27.34 21.83 11.03
CA ALA A 570 27.06 21.97 9.60
C ALA A 570 27.27 20.66 8.82
N LEU A 571 28.34 19.93 9.13
CA LEU A 571 28.64 18.62 8.54
C LEU A 571 27.57 17.57 8.89
N ALA A 572 27.17 17.48 10.15
CA ALA A 572 26.14 16.52 10.57
C ALA A 572 24.79 16.79 9.89
N ARG A 573 24.40 18.07 9.76
CA ARG A 573 23.18 18.46 9.02
C ARG A 573 23.22 18.01 7.56
N MET A 574 24.35 18.18 6.87
CA MET A 574 24.48 17.79 5.47
C MET A 574 24.54 16.27 5.29
N ARG A 575 25.16 15.54 6.23
CA ARG A 575 25.13 14.07 6.26
C ARG A 575 23.72 13.52 6.49
N LEU A 576 22.95 14.14 7.39
CA LEU A 576 21.53 13.79 7.59
C LEU A 576 20.69 14.04 6.34
N ASN A 577 20.90 15.17 5.65
CA ASN A 577 20.27 15.45 4.36
C ASN A 577 20.62 14.38 3.31
N ALA A 578 21.89 14.01 3.23
CA ALA A 578 22.35 12.98 2.31
C ALA A 578 21.72 11.61 2.61
N SER A 579 21.70 11.20 3.88
CA SER A 579 21.08 9.94 4.30
C SER A 579 19.57 9.92 4.03
N ALA A 580 18.87 11.02 4.31
CA ALA A 580 17.46 11.17 3.97
C ALA A 580 17.25 11.05 2.46
N ALA A 581 18.02 11.77 1.65
CA ALA A 581 17.90 11.71 0.21
C ALA A 581 18.10 10.29 -0.34
N THR A 582 19.13 9.56 0.09
CA THR A 582 19.37 8.17 -0.34
C THR A 582 18.24 7.23 0.06
N ASN A 583 17.70 7.38 1.28
CA ASN A 583 16.57 6.57 1.74
C ASN A 583 15.30 6.85 0.91
N LEU A 584 15.00 8.14 0.65
CA LEU A 584 13.86 8.56 -0.16
C LEU A 584 13.97 8.06 -1.61
N MET A 585 15.18 8.07 -2.20
CA MET A 585 15.43 7.51 -3.55
C MET A 585 15.06 6.04 -3.62
N ALA A 586 15.54 5.23 -2.67
CA ALA A 586 15.27 3.80 -2.64
C ALA A 586 13.78 3.49 -2.54
N LEU A 587 13.06 4.23 -1.69
CA LEU A 587 11.62 4.07 -1.54
C LEU A 587 10.79 4.60 -2.73
N GLY A 588 11.45 5.22 -3.71
CA GLY A 588 10.84 5.75 -4.92
C GLY A 588 10.26 7.17 -4.77
N LEU A 589 10.61 7.90 -3.72
CA LEU A 589 10.22 9.32 -3.56
C LEU A 589 11.21 10.26 -4.23
N THR A 590 11.29 10.13 -5.53
CA THR A 590 12.31 10.80 -6.33
C THR A 590 12.16 12.34 -6.30
N ALA A 591 10.93 12.84 -6.19
CA ALA A 591 10.65 14.27 -6.05
C ALA A 591 11.18 14.84 -4.72
N ALA A 592 10.85 14.20 -3.59
CA ALA A 592 11.28 14.63 -2.26
C ALA A 592 12.80 14.47 -2.05
N ALA A 593 13.42 13.48 -2.69
CA ALA A 593 14.85 13.22 -2.57
C ALA A 593 15.72 14.27 -3.30
N SER A 594 15.22 14.89 -4.38
CA SER A 594 16.05 15.63 -5.31
C SER A 594 16.74 16.85 -4.69
N ALA A 595 15.97 17.75 -4.04
CA ALA A 595 16.50 18.97 -3.45
C ALA A 595 17.56 18.71 -2.36
N PRO A 596 17.31 17.87 -1.32
CA PRO A 596 18.32 17.58 -0.31
C PRO A 596 19.54 16.87 -0.89
N ALA A 597 19.39 16.06 -1.94
CA ALA A 597 20.51 15.41 -2.59
C ALA A 597 21.47 16.42 -3.24
N PHE A 598 20.96 17.28 -4.13
CA PHE A 598 21.80 18.29 -4.81
C PHE A 598 22.41 19.29 -3.82
N ALA A 599 21.64 19.71 -2.82
CA ALA A 599 22.16 20.59 -1.77
C ALA A 599 23.33 19.95 -1.02
N SER A 600 23.22 18.66 -0.68
CA SER A 600 24.28 17.92 0.02
C SER A 600 25.52 17.75 -0.85
N VAL A 601 25.36 17.27 -2.10
CA VAL A 601 26.47 17.10 -3.05
C VAL A 601 27.25 18.41 -3.20
N ARG A 602 26.57 19.49 -3.60
CA ARG A 602 27.22 20.78 -3.88
C ARG A 602 27.89 21.36 -2.64
N TRP A 603 27.26 21.20 -1.47
CA TRP A 603 27.86 21.63 -0.22
C TRP A 603 29.13 20.84 0.10
N PHE A 604 29.10 19.51 0.00
CA PHE A 604 30.28 18.67 0.24
C PHE A 604 31.44 19.03 -0.69
N ILE A 605 31.16 19.24 -1.98
CA ILE A 605 32.15 19.70 -2.96
C ILE A 605 32.74 21.05 -2.53
N SER A 606 31.89 22.03 -2.19
CA SER A 606 32.35 23.37 -1.81
C SER A 606 33.21 23.41 -0.54
N GLN A 607 33.06 22.41 0.33
CA GLN A 607 33.78 22.32 1.60
C GLN A 607 34.92 21.28 1.57
N GLY A 608 35.17 20.63 0.43
CA GLY A 608 36.22 19.61 0.28
C GLY A 608 35.92 18.25 0.90
N TYR A 609 34.66 17.95 1.22
CA TYR A 609 34.22 16.63 1.72
C TYR A 609 33.99 15.64 0.57
N ASN A 610 35.02 15.37 -0.23
CA ASN A 610 34.91 14.60 -1.47
C ASN A 610 34.31 13.20 -1.25
N LYS A 611 34.69 12.50 -0.18
CA LYS A 611 34.13 11.18 0.16
C LYS A 611 32.60 11.22 0.33
N ASP A 612 32.10 12.16 1.12
CA ASP A 612 30.65 12.30 1.35
C ASP A 612 29.92 12.71 0.06
N ALA A 613 30.52 13.58 -0.77
CA ALA A 613 29.98 13.97 -2.07
C ALA A 613 29.80 12.75 -3.00
N PHE A 614 30.82 11.90 -3.07
CA PHE A 614 30.75 10.70 -3.90
C PHE A 614 29.71 9.72 -3.37
N GLN A 615 29.65 9.44 -2.06
CA GLN A 615 28.70 8.46 -1.52
C GLN A 615 27.22 8.74 -1.88
N ILE A 616 26.82 10.01 -1.99
CA ILE A 616 25.47 10.38 -2.42
C ILE A 616 25.33 10.48 -3.95
N ALA A 617 26.41 10.77 -4.68
CA ALA A 617 26.39 10.94 -6.13
C ALA A 617 25.92 9.67 -6.86
N GLY A 618 26.35 8.47 -6.44
CA GLY A 618 25.94 7.21 -7.07
C GLY A 618 24.43 6.96 -7.05
N PRO A 619 23.79 6.94 -5.86
CA PRO A 619 22.33 6.83 -5.76
C PRO A 619 21.59 7.94 -6.51
N LEU A 620 22.11 9.18 -6.47
CA LEU A 620 21.50 10.30 -7.20
C LEU A 620 21.57 10.10 -8.72
N MET A 621 22.73 9.71 -9.25
CA MET A 621 22.93 9.38 -10.67
C MET A 621 21.97 8.26 -11.12
N SER A 622 21.91 7.18 -10.35
CA SER A 622 21.01 6.05 -10.60
C SER A 622 19.53 6.47 -10.62
N MET A 623 19.11 7.32 -9.67
CA MET A 623 17.75 7.86 -9.65
C MET A 623 17.46 8.76 -10.86
N LEU A 624 18.38 9.64 -11.24
CA LEU A 624 18.22 10.53 -12.40
C LEU A 624 18.06 9.73 -13.69
N ILE A 625 18.83 8.65 -13.85
CA ILE A 625 18.72 7.75 -15.00
C ILE A 625 17.36 7.02 -14.98
N ALA A 626 16.99 6.39 -13.87
CA ALA A 626 15.72 5.66 -13.76
C ALA A 626 14.48 6.55 -14.01
N THR A 627 14.56 7.83 -13.66
CA THR A 627 13.51 8.84 -13.87
C THR A 627 13.63 9.60 -15.21
N GLY A 628 14.54 9.19 -16.09
CA GLY A 628 14.70 9.76 -17.44
C GLY A 628 15.34 11.16 -17.49
N LYS A 629 15.91 11.66 -16.39
CA LYS A 629 16.53 12.99 -16.29
C LYS A 629 17.99 12.99 -16.75
N LEU A 630 18.26 12.49 -17.97
CA LEU A 630 19.63 12.26 -18.45
C LEU A 630 20.48 13.53 -18.57
N GLY A 631 19.89 14.66 -18.97
CA GLY A 631 20.61 15.94 -19.04
C GLY A 631 21.14 16.36 -17.67
N VAL A 632 20.32 16.22 -16.62
CA VAL A 632 20.71 16.53 -15.24
C VAL A 632 21.75 15.53 -14.71
N ALA A 633 21.67 14.26 -15.12
CA ALA A 633 22.70 13.27 -14.80
C ALA A 633 24.06 13.66 -15.42
N GLN A 634 24.07 14.15 -16.66
CA GLN A 634 25.28 14.64 -17.31
C GLN A 634 25.85 15.88 -16.61
N ASP A 635 25.00 16.84 -16.23
CA ASP A 635 25.41 18.02 -15.48
C ASP A 635 26.06 17.64 -14.14
N LEU A 636 25.48 16.67 -13.42
CA LEU A 636 26.03 16.17 -12.18
C LEU A 636 27.40 15.50 -12.38
N MET A 637 27.58 14.71 -13.44
CA MET A 637 28.90 14.15 -13.78
C MET A 637 29.94 15.24 -14.06
N ASN A 638 29.55 16.29 -14.79
CA ASN A 638 30.41 17.42 -15.09
C ASN A 638 30.78 18.21 -13.81
N GLU A 639 29.85 18.35 -12.85
CA GLU A 639 30.12 18.95 -11.54
C GLU A 639 31.12 18.12 -10.72
N LEU A 640 31.15 16.79 -10.89
CA LEU A 640 32.05 15.88 -10.17
C LEU A 640 33.41 15.71 -10.84
N ALA A 641 33.52 15.92 -12.16
CA ALA A 641 34.74 15.72 -12.93
C ALA A 641 35.99 16.46 -12.40
N PRO A 642 35.91 17.70 -11.86
CA PRO A 642 37.08 18.39 -11.30
C PRO A 642 37.65 17.73 -10.04
N LEU A 643 36.92 16.79 -9.44
CA LEU A 643 37.33 16.05 -8.24
C LEU A 643 38.17 14.81 -8.57
N ASP A 644 38.37 14.51 -9.86
CA ASP A 644 39.24 13.45 -10.40
C ASP A 644 40.74 13.81 -10.28
N ASP A 645 41.20 14.25 -9.11
CA ASP A 645 42.64 14.37 -8.88
C ASP A 645 43.26 12.97 -8.76
N ILE A 646 44.44 12.80 -9.35
CA ILE A 646 45.06 11.53 -9.79
C ILE A 646 45.33 10.53 -8.64
N GLU A 647 45.21 10.96 -7.38
CA GLU A 647 45.33 10.13 -6.18
C GLU A 647 43.98 9.64 -5.59
N THR A 648 42.85 9.91 -6.23
CA THR A 648 41.52 9.45 -5.80
C THR A 648 41.20 8.00 -6.20
N ASP A 649 40.29 7.40 -5.42
CA ASP A 649 39.88 6.00 -5.45
C ASP A 649 39.51 5.50 -6.86
N ARG A 650 40.22 4.48 -7.36
CA ARG A 650 39.95 3.95 -8.70
C ARG A 650 38.53 3.38 -8.84
N ALA A 651 37.90 2.94 -7.74
CA ALA A 651 36.53 2.44 -7.76
C ALA A 651 35.53 3.51 -8.22
N LEU A 652 35.76 4.76 -7.79
CA LEU A 652 34.96 5.91 -8.22
C LEU A 652 35.15 6.18 -9.71
N ARG A 653 36.40 6.23 -10.19
CA ARG A 653 36.70 6.51 -11.61
C ARG A 653 36.06 5.46 -12.52
N SER A 654 36.14 4.19 -12.14
CA SER A 654 35.44 3.10 -12.83
C SER A 654 33.94 3.34 -12.88
N ALA A 655 33.31 3.72 -11.76
CA ALA A 655 31.88 3.98 -11.75
C ALA A 655 31.47 5.21 -12.58
N ALA A 656 32.27 6.28 -12.59
CA ALA A 656 32.02 7.46 -13.42
C ALA A 656 32.03 7.09 -14.92
N PHE A 657 33.00 6.28 -15.34
CA PHE A 657 33.03 5.72 -16.70
C PHE A 657 31.82 4.82 -16.98
N SER A 658 31.43 3.96 -16.03
CA SER A 658 30.23 3.11 -16.16
C SER A 658 28.94 3.91 -16.33
N PHE A 659 28.73 4.97 -15.55
CA PHE A 659 27.57 5.87 -15.71
C PHE A 659 27.62 6.64 -17.04
N SER A 660 28.79 7.15 -17.42
CA SER A 660 28.98 7.83 -18.70
C SER A 660 28.66 6.91 -19.87
N GLY A 661 29.12 5.65 -19.81
CA GLY A 661 28.83 4.63 -20.79
C GLY A 661 27.33 4.33 -20.93
N LEU A 662 26.62 4.19 -19.80
CA LEU A 662 25.17 3.99 -19.82
C LEU A 662 24.41 5.19 -20.39
N VAL A 663 24.75 6.42 -19.99
CA VAL A 663 24.09 7.63 -20.51
C VAL A 663 24.32 7.77 -22.01
N ALA A 664 25.56 7.59 -22.48
CA ALA A 664 25.88 7.59 -23.91
C ALA A 664 25.10 6.52 -24.67
N PHE A 665 24.99 5.32 -24.09
CA PHE A 665 24.22 4.23 -24.67
C PHE A 665 22.72 4.55 -24.80
N LEU A 666 22.11 5.11 -23.75
CA LEU A 666 20.70 5.52 -23.76
C LEU A 666 20.42 6.64 -24.79
N GLN A 667 21.41 7.48 -25.08
CA GLN A 667 21.39 8.51 -26.11
C GLN A 667 21.71 7.99 -27.52
N GLY A 668 21.97 6.69 -27.69
CA GLY A 668 22.26 6.07 -28.99
C GLY A 668 23.72 6.23 -29.46
N GLN A 669 24.62 6.74 -28.61
CA GLN A 669 26.03 6.96 -28.92
C GLN A 669 26.86 5.70 -28.59
N LYS A 670 26.70 4.65 -29.39
CA LYS A 670 27.23 3.30 -29.11
C LYS A 670 28.76 3.26 -29.01
N GLU A 671 29.47 4.01 -29.85
CA GLU A 671 30.94 4.04 -29.84
C GLU A 671 31.49 4.72 -28.58
N LEU A 672 30.89 5.84 -28.17
CA LEU A 672 31.25 6.53 -26.92
C LEU A 672 30.92 5.68 -25.70
N ALA A 673 29.79 4.97 -25.73
CA ALA A 673 29.43 4.02 -24.68
C ALA A 673 30.48 2.91 -24.53
N LEU A 674 30.89 2.29 -25.64
CA LEU A 674 31.91 1.23 -25.62
C LEU A 674 33.23 1.74 -25.06
N GLN A 675 33.72 2.90 -25.52
CA GLN A 675 34.96 3.49 -25.03
C GLN A 675 34.92 3.72 -23.51
N ALA A 676 33.82 4.28 -22.99
CA ALA A 676 33.66 4.50 -21.56
C ALA A 676 33.64 3.18 -20.78
N PHE A 677 32.97 2.14 -21.28
CA PHE A 677 32.98 0.83 -20.62
C PHE A 677 34.37 0.17 -20.63
N GLU A 678 35.13 0.29 -21.73
CA GLU A 678 36.50 -0.22 -21.81
C GLU A 678 37.44 0.47 -20.82
N GLU A 679 37.32 1.79 -20.63
CA GLU A 679 38.07 2.55 -19.62
C GLU A 679 37.72 2.10 -18.20
N SER A 680 36.44 1.85 -17.91
CA SER A 680 36.02 1.27 -16.63
C SER A 680 36.64 -0.11 -16.40
N GLU A 681 36.60 -0.98 -17.42
CA GLU A 681 37.15 -2.32 -17.33
C GLU A 681 38.67 -2.32 -17.14
N ALA A 682 39.40 -1.44 -17.82
CA ALA A 682 40.84 -1.29 -17.63
C ALA A 682 41.21 -1.05 -16.17
N ILE A 683 40.37 -0.29 -15.43
CA ILE A 683 40.55 -0.05 -13.99
C ILE A 683 40.21 -1.30 -13.16
N LEU A 684 39.10 -1.97 -13.47
CA LEU A 684 38.61 -3.14 -12.72
C LEU A 684 39.55 -4.35 -12.77
N GLN A 685 40.31 -4.48 -13.85
CA GLN A 685 41.30 -5.54 -14.02
C GLN A 685 42.67 -5.23 -13.37
N THR A 686 42.82 -4.09 -12.69
CA THR A 686 44.07 -3.74 -11.98
C THR A 686 44.23 -4.51 -10.66
N GLU A 687 45.46 -4.54 -10.14
CA GLU A 687 45.75 -5.14 -8.83
C GLU A 687 44.91 -4.52 -7.70
N LYS A 688 44.71 -5.32 -6.65
CA LYS A 688 43.91 -5.01 -5.47
C LYS A 688 44.16 -3.60 -4.94
N ILE A 689 43.07 -2.83 -4.87
CA ILE A 689 43.04 -1.53 -4.20
C ILE A 689 42.79 -1.77 -2.71
N GLY A 690 43.11 -0.78 -1.87
CA GLY A 690 42.80 -0.78 -0.43
C GLY A 690 41.30 -0.84 -0.11
N ALA A 691 40.81 0.09 0.72
CA ALA A 691 39.39 0.14 1.07
C ALA A 691 38.63 1.03 0.06
N PRO A 692 37.85 0.46 -0.88
CA PRO A 692 37.06 1.25 -1.82
C PRO A 692 36.01 2.06 -1.06
N LEU A 693 35.76 3.27 -1.54
CA LEU A 693 34.86 4.28 -1.00
C LEU A 693 33.57 4.38 -1.83
N PHE A 694 33.59 3.85 -3.06
CA PHE A 694 32.50 3.94 -4.01
C PHE A 694 32.31 2.60 -4.76
N PRO A 695 31.08 2.15 -5.05
CA PRO A 695 30.83 0.89 -5.77
C PRO A 695 31.16 1.01 -7.25
N THR A 696 31.64 -0.07 -7.87
CA THR A 696 32.18 0.00 -9.25
C THR A 696 31.14 -0.07 -10.37
N VAL A 697 29.90 -0.49 -10.06
CA VAL A 697 28.75 -0.53 -10.99
C VAL A 697 29.05 -1.34 -12.28
N SER A 698 29.33 -2.64 -12.14
CA SER A 698 29.70 -3.51 -13.27
C SER A 698 28.55 -3.88 -14.23
N SER A 699 27.30 -3.85 -13.76
CA SER A 699 26.15 -4.38 -14.50
C SER A 699 25.85 -3.63 -15.80
N HIS A 700 26.15 -2.32 -15.90
CA HIS A 700 25.87 -1.53 -17.10
C HIS A 700 26.60 -2.01 -18.35
N TYR A 701 27.88 -2.39 -18.21
CA TYR A 701 28.64 -2.90 -19.36
C TYR A 701 28.06 -4.25 -19.83
N CYS A 702 27.68 -5.12 -18.91
CA CYS A 702 27.06 -6.39 -19.25
C CYS A 702 25.69 -6.19 -19.93
N VAL A 703 24.88 -5.19 -19.53
CA VAL A 703 23.65 -4.81 -20.25
C VAL A 703 23.98 -4.37 -21.68
N PHE A 704 24.98 -3.51 -21.86
CA PHE A 704 25.43 -3.08 -23.19
C PHE A 704 25.85 -4.26 -24.07
N LEU A 705 26.67 -5.18 -23.55
CA LEU A 705 27.10 -6.39 -24.28
C LEU A 705 25.92 -7.26 -24.70
N LEU A 706 24.91 -7.42 -23.83
CA LEU A 706 23.69 -8.15 -24.18
C LEU A 706 22.93 -7.45 -25.30
N GLU A 707 22.74 -6.13 -25.24
CA GLU A 707 22.06 -5.39 -26.31
C GLU A 707 22.83 -5.43 -27.64
N MET A 708 24.16 -5.55 -27.60
CA MET A 708 25.01 -5.77 -28.79
C MET A 708 25.08 -7.24 -29.24
N ASN A 709 24.29 -8.13 -28.66
CA ASN A 709 24.28 -9.58 -28.93
C ASN A 709 25.62 -10.30 -28.65
N GLN A 710 26.47 -9.73 -27.80
CA GLN A 710 27.74 -10.32 -27.34
C GLN A 710 27.54 -11.18 -26.09
N THR A 711 26.58 -12.11 -26.14
CA THR A 711 26.10 -12.88 -24.97
C THR A 711 27.21 -13.64 -24.24
N GLN A 712 28.18 -14.24 -24.96
CA GLN A 712 29.28 -14.98 -24.32
C GLN A 712 30.21 -14.05 -23.53
N GLN A 713 30.47 -12.85 -24.04
CA GLN A 713 31.28 -11.85 -23.34
C GLN A 713 30.53 -11.33 -22.10
N ALA A 714 29.23 -11.07 -22.23
CA ALA A 714 28.38 -10.69 -21.10
C ALA A 714 28.35 -11.76 -20.00
N LEU A 715 28.25 -13.05 -20.36
CA LEU A 715 28.32 -14.16 -19.41
C LEU A 715 29.67 -14.18 -18.68
N ALA A 716 30.77 -14.21 -19.44
CA ALA A 716 32.12 -14.29 -18.87
C ALA A 716 32.37 -13.13 -17.89
N ARG A 717 31.95 -11.92 -18.26
CA ARG A 717 32.13 -10.74 -17.43
C ARG A 717 31.22 -10.74 -16.20
N SER A 718 29.97 -11.16 -16.32
CA SER A 718 29.03 -11.25 -15.18
C SER A 718 29.49 -12.29 -14.16
N LEU A 719 30.04 -13.44 -14.63
CA LEU A 719 30.64 -14.44 -13.75
C LEU A 719 31.88 -13.92 -13.02
N GLN A 720 32.64 -13.01 -13.63
CA GLN A 720 33.75 -12.35 -12.94
C GLN A 720 33.27 -11.51 -11.75
N THR A 721 32.18 -10.75 -11.91
CA THR A 721 31.58 -10.01 -10.79
C THR A 721 31.08 -10.93 -9.69
N LEU A 722 30.46 -12.06 -10.05
CA LEU A 722 30.04 -13.07 -9.07
C LEU A 722 31.23 -13.64 -8.30
N ALA A 723 32.33 -13.98 -8.99
CA ALA A 723 33.55 -14.48 -8.36
C ALA A 723 34.16 -13.45 -7.40
N TRP A 724 34.18 -12.16 -7.77
CA TRP A 724 34.63 -11.09 -6.87
C TRP A 724 33.76 -10.99 -5.62
N ARG A 725 32.43 -11.11 -5.77
CA ARG A 725 31.49 -11.10 -4.64
C ARG A 725 31.70 -12.28 -3.70
N GLU A 726 31.90 -13.49 -4.24
CA GLU A 726 32.18 -14.70 -3.45
C GLU A 726 33.54 -14.62 -2.73
N ALA A 727 34.55 -14.02 -3.37
CA ALA A 727 35.88 -13.83 -2.79
C ALA A 727 35.95 -12.67 -1.77
N GLY A 728 34.93 -11.79 -1.74
CA GLY A 728 34.96 -10.55 -0.95
C GLY A 728 35.99 -9.55 -1.49
N ASP A 729 36.20 -9.53 -2.80
CA ASP A 729 37.13 -8.65 -3.48
C ASP A 729 36.66 -7.19 -3.50
N TRP A 730 37.58 -6.27 -3.75
CA TRP A 730 37.32 -4.83 -3.60
C TRP A 730 36.26 -4.32 -4.58
N GLN A 731 36.10 -4.92 -5.75
CA GLN A 731 35.18 -4.48 -6.80
C GLN A 731 33.72 -4.46 -6.33
N THR A 732 33.33 -5.40 -5.47
CA THR A 732 31.95 -5.58 -4.98
C THR A 732 31.81 -5.35 -3.47
N LYS A 733 32.92 -5.02 -2.78
CA LYS A 733 32.98 -4.93 -1.32
C LYS A 733 32.03 -3.90 -0.70
N VAL A 734 31.70 -2.84 -1.44
CA VAL A 734 30.82 -1.75 -0.99
C VAL A 734 29.50 -1.70 -1.77
N ASP A 735 29.17 -2.76 -2.50
CA ASP A 735 27.92 -2.84 -3.25
C ASP A 735 26.71 -2.94 -2.32
N GLY A 736 25.67 -2.17 -2.64
CA GLY A 736 24.37 -2.29 -2.00
C GLY A 736 23.47 -3.34 -2.65
N PRO A 737 22.31 -3.65 -2.04
CA PRO A 737 21.36 -4.65 -2.53
C PRO A 737 20.94 -4.44 -4.00
N THR A 738 20.74 -3.21 -4.44
CA THR A 738 20.36 -2.88 -5.82
C THR A 738 21.42 -3.31 -6.83
N LEU A 739 22.70 -3.15 -6.52
CA LEU A 739 23.78 -3.53 -7.43
C LEU A 739 23.89 -5.05 -7.54
N GLU A 740 23.77 -5.76 -6.41
CA GLU A 740 23.71 -7.22 -6.41
C GLU A 740 22.53 -7.73 -7.24
N ALA A 741 21.34 -7.16 -7.06
CA ALA A 741 20.16 -7.51 -7.83
C ALA A 741 20.38 -7.29 -9.35
N ASN A 742 20.99 -6.16 -9.72
CA ASN A 742 21.30 -5.87 -11.12
C ASN A 742 22.34 -6.84 -11.71
N ASP A 743 23.40 -7.19 -10.98
CA ASP A 743 24.39 -8.18 -11.43
C ASP A 743 23.73 -9.54 -11.69
N LEU A 744 22.86 -9.98 -10.78
CA LEU A 744 22.10 -11.24 -10.91
C LEU A 744 21.11 -11.19 -12.08
N MET A 745 20.41 -10.07 -12.26
CA MET A 745 19.49 -9.87 -13.39
C MET A 745 20.21 -10.02 -14.73
N VAL A 746 21.38 -9.38 -14.87
CA VAL A 746 22.15 -9.43 -16.12
C VAL A 746 22.78 -10.81 -16.35
N LEU A 747 23.28 -11.46 -15.31
CA LEU A 747 23.72 -12.85 -15.37
C LEU A 747 22.57 -13.79 -15.78
N GLY A 748 21.36 -13.56 -15.25
CA GLY A 748 20.15 -14.30 -15.60
C GLY A 748 19.82 -14.18 -17.09
N PHE A 749 19.89 -12.98 -17.67
CA PHE A 749 19.73 -12.80 -19.11
C PHE A 749 20.82 -13.50 -19.94
N ALA A 750 22.07 -13.48 -19.49
CA ALA A 750 23.16 -14.15 -20.19
C ALA A 750 22.96 -15.68 -20.21
N TYR A 751 22.62 -16.28 -19.06
CA TYR A 751 22.26 -17.69 -18.96
C TYR A 751 21.04 -18.04 -19.83
N PHE A 752 20.00 -17.20 -19.77
CA PHE A 752 18.77 -17.39 -20.53
C PHE A 752 19.05 -17.45 -22.04
N ARG A 753 19.81 -16.50 -22.58
CA ARG A 753 20.17 -16.45 -24.01
C ARG A 753 21.06 -17.59 -24.47
N LEU A 754 21.78 -18.26 -23.55
CA LEU A 754 22.60 -19.44 -23.84
C LEU A 754 21.85 -20.76 -23.59
N GLY A 755 20.58 -20.71 -23.19
CA GLY A 755 19.73 -21.88 -22.99
C GLY A 755 19.81 -22.53 -21.60
N PHE A 756 20.48 -21.88 -20.63
CA PHE A 756 20.53 -22.32 -19.24
C PHE A 756 19.28 -21.82 -18.48
N ILE A 757 18.14 -22.42 -18.82
CA ILE A 757 16.82 -21.95 -18.36
C ILE A 757 16.63 -22.05 -16.83
N PRO A 758 16.95 -23.18 -16.16
CA PRO A 758 16.78 -23.28 -14.70
C PRO A 758 17.62 -22.29 -13.91
N GLU A 759 18.88 -22.11 -14.31
CA GLU A 759 19.81 -21.18 -13.68
C GLU A 759 19.37 -19.73 -13.87
N ALA A 760 18.86 -19.40 -15.06
CA ALA A 760 18.29 -18.07 -15.31
C ALA A 760 17.08 -17.78 -14.42
N GLU A 761 16.16 -18.73 -14.27
CA GLU A 761 14.98 -18.57 -13.41
C GLU A 761 15.37 -18.30 -11.95
N GLU A 762 16.31 -19.08 -11.40
CA GLU A 762 16.80 -18.90 -10.03
C GLU A 762 17.39 -17.50 -9.81
N LEU A 763 18.14 -16.98 -10.78
CA LEU A 763 18.72 -15.64 -10.70
C LEU A 763 17.67 -14.54 -10.75
N PHE A 764 16.65 -14.66 -11.60
CA PHE A 764 15.54 -13.69 -11.67
C PHE A 764 14.68 -13.70 -10.40
N GLU A 765 14.50 -14.85 -9.75
CA GLU A 765 13.84 -14.93 -8.44
C GLU A 765 14.69 -14.30 -7.34
N LYS A 766 15.99 -14.61 -7.33
CA LYS A 766 16.91 -14.10 -6.31
C LYS A 766 17.06 -12.58 -6.35
N GLN A 767 17.15 -11.97 -7.54
CA GLN A 767 17.25 -10.50 -7.62
C GLN A 767 15.97 -9.80 -7.11
N LEU A 768 14.78 -10.34 -7.40
CA LEU A 768 13.53 -9.79 -6.88
C LEU A 768 13.42 -9.92 -5.36
N SER A 769 13.84 -11.05 -4.79
CA SER A 769 13.79 -11.24 -3.34
C SER A 769 14.69 -10.23 -2.62
N ILE A 770 15.87 -9.92 -3.18
CA ILE A 770 16.77 -8.89 -2.67
C ILE A 770 16.12 -7.50 -2.72
N LEU A 771 15.56 -7.10 -3.87
CA LEU A 771 14.94 -5.78 -4.02
C LEU A 771 13.73 -5.58 -3.11
N VAL A 772 12.89 -6.61 -2.95
CA VAL A 772 11.73 -6.59 -2.05
C VAL A 772 12.18 -6.53 -0.59
N ALA A 773 13.15 -7.36 -0.20
CA ALA A 773 13.64 -7.40 1.18
C ALA A 773 14.31 -6.08 1.60
N ALA A 774 15.00 -5.42 0.67
CA ALA A 774 15.69 -4.14 0.89
C ALA A 774 14.80 -2.90 0.65
N GLU A 775 13.52 -3.07 0.32
CA GLU A 775 12.58 -1.98 0.03
C GLU A 775 13.08 -1.03 -1.09
N GLU A 776 13.75 -1.57 -2.12
CA GLU A 776 14.30 -0.84 -3.28
C GLU A 776 13.23 -0.60 -4.37
N TRP A 777 12.15 0.08 -3.98
CA TRP A 777 10.95 0.29 -4.79
C TRP A 777 11.18 1.04 -6.10
N LEU A 778 12.20 1.90 -6.18
CA LEU A 778 12.55 2.56 -7.43
C LEU A 778 13.07 1.58 -8.50
N TYR A 779 13.74 0.51 -8.07
CA TYR A 779 14.45 -0.43 -8.95
C TYR A 779 13.70 -1.75 -9.17
N LEU A 780 12.76 -2.09 -8.28
CA LEU A 780 11.90 -3.27 -8.38
C LEU A 780 11.19 -3.44 -9.75
N PRO A 781 10.68 -2.37 -10.41
CA PRO A 781 10.07 -2.51 -11.73
C PRO A 781 10.98 -3.13 -12.79
N ALA A 782 12.26 -2.76 -12.82
CA ALA A 782 13.21 -3.31 -13.79
C ALA A 782 13.39 -4.82 -13.61
N GLY A 783 13.50 -5.26 -12.36
CA GLY A 783 13.59 -6.68 -12.02
C GLY A 783 12.35 -7.48 -12.42
N LEU A 784 11.15 -6.91 -12.22
CA LEU A 784 9.88 -7.55 -12.61
C LEU A 784 9.77 -7.66 -14.13
N VAL A 785 10.15 -6.61 -14.86
CA VAL A 785 10.18 -6.66 -16.34
C VAL A 785 11.17 -7.71 -16.84
N ALA A 786 12.33 -7.86 -16.20
CA ALA A 786 13.30 -8.88 -16.59
C ALA A 786 12.76 -10.30 -16.43
N ARG A 787 12.14 -10.61 -15.28
CA ARG A 787 11.50 -11.92 -15.08
C ARG A 787 10.29 -12.12 -16.01
N ALA A 788 9.55 -11.06 -16.31
CA ALA A 788 8.47 -11.12 -17.28
C ALA A 788 8.95 -11.46 -18.69
N GLN A 789 10.08 -10.89 -19.14
CA GLN A 789 10.68 -11.22 -20.43
C GLN A 789 11.10 -12.69 -20.50
N PHE A 790 11.71 -13.20 -19.42
CA PHE A 790 12.02 -14.63 -19.29
C PHE A 790 10.76 -15.50 -19.40
N TYR A 791 9.72 -15.19 -18.61
CA TYR A 791 8.46 -15.93 -18.63
C TYR A 791 7.75 -15.86 -19.98
N ALA A 792 7.79 -14.70 -20.65
CA ALA A 792 7.24 -14.55 -21.98
C ALA A 792 7.93 -15.51 -22.96
N ALA A 793 9.25 -15.56 -22.94
CA ALA A 793 10.03 -16.32 -23.89
C ALA A 793 9.96 -17.85 -23.68
N ILE A 794 9.76 -18.31 -22.44
CA ILE A 794 9.50 -19.74 -22.17
C ILE A 794 8.01 -20.12 -22.30
N GLY A 795 7.17 -19.22 -22.81
CA GLY A 795 5.74 -19.46 -23.06
C GLY A 795 4.84 -19.33 -21.83
N SER A 796 5.36 -18.87 -20.69
CA SER A 796 4.61 -18.61 -19.45
C SER A 796 3.96 -17.21 -19.46
N HIS A 797 3.11 -16.93 -20.45
CA HIS A 797 2.55 -15.59 -20.68
C HIS A 797 1.74 -15.06 -19.49
N ALA A 798 1.08 -15.93 -18.70
CA ALA A 798 0.30 -15.50 -17.54
C ALA A 798 1.17 -14.95 -16.41
N ALA A 799 2.32 -15.60 -16.14
CA ALA A 799 3.29 -15.12 -15.16
C ALA A 799 3.95 -13.82 -15.64
N ALA A 800 4.30 -13.75 -16.92
CA ALA A 800 4.81 -12.52 -17.53
C ALA A 800 3.85 -11.35 -17.37
N LYS A 801 2.57 -11.53 -17.71
CA LYS A 801 1.55 -10.48 -17.55
C LYS A 801 1.36 -10.06 -16.09
N ALA A 802 1.44 -10.99 -15.12
CA ALA A 802 1.33 -10.65 -13.71
C ALA A 802 2.48 -9.71 -13.28
N ASP A 803 3.70 -10.07 -13.61
CA ASP A 803 4.90 -9.26 -13.31
C ASP A 803 4.84 -7.89 -13.99
N LEU A 804 4.43 -7.82 -15.26
CA LEU A 804 4.34 -6.55 -15.98
C LEU A 804 3.27 -5.61 -15.42
N ASN A 805 2.13 -6.14 -14.96
CA ASN A 805 1.10 -5.30 -14.33
C ASN A 805 1.60 -4.68 -13.02
N GLU A 806 2.29 -5.47 -12.20
CA GLU A 806 2.88 -4.97 -10.97
C GLU A 806 4.02 -3.98 -11.25
N ALA A 807 4.85 -4.25 -12.26
CA ALA A 807 5.91 -3.35 -12.70
C ALA A 807 5.36 -1.98 -13.13
N LEU A 808 4.29 -1.95 -13.94
CA LEU A 808 3.65 -0.70 -14.35
C LEU A 808 3.13 0.09 -13.15
N ARG A 809 2.39 -0.57 -12.24
CA ARG A 809 1.83 0.06 -11.04
C ARG A 809 2.90 0.71 -10.17
N ILE A 810 4.02 0.00 -9.94
CA ILE A 810 5.11 0.54 -9.13
C ILE A 810 5.85 1.65 -9.89
N ALA A 811 6.14 1.47 -11.18
CA ALA A 811 6.87 2.46 -11.97
C ALA A 811 6.11 3.79 -12.11
N GLU A 812 4.79 3.76 -12.25
CA GLU A 812 3.94 4.96 -12.24
C GLU A 812 4.04 5.71 -10.91
N ARG A 813 4.01 4.98 -9.78
CA ARG A 813 4.11 5.55 -8.44
C ARG A 813 5.49 6.16 -8.15
N THR A 814 6.57 5.52 -8.59
CA THR A 814 7.95 5.93 -8.26
C THR A 814 8.57 6.87 -9.29
N GLY A 815 7.94 7.02 -10.45
CA GLY A 815 8.47 7.77 -11.59
C GLY A 815 9.57 7.03 -12.36
N ALA A 816 9.69 5.70 -12.21
CA ALA A 816 10.67 4.88 -12.92
C ALA A 816 10.31 4.71 -14.41
N ILE A 817 10.46 5.79 -15.17
CA ILE A 817 9.94 5.89 -16.55
C ILE A 817 10.60 4.89 -17.51
N LEU A 818 11.88 4.56 -17.33
CA LEU A 818 12.57 3.58 -18.17
C LEU A 818 11.90 2.20 -18.04
N SER A 819 11.74 1.73 -16.80
CA SER A 819 11.08 0.45 -16.54
C SER A 819 9.62 0.43 -16.97
N ARG A 820 8.93 1.58 -16.92
CA ARG A 820 7.57 1.71 -17.46
C ARG A 820 7.55 1.48 -18.98
N ILE A 821 8.47 2.10 -19.72
CA ILE A 821 8.60 1.89 -21.16
C ILE A 821 8.94 0.42 -21.47
N ASP A 822 9.90 -0.17 -20.76
CA ASP A 822 10.26 -1.58 -20.94
C ASP A 822 9.08 -2.53 -20.67
N ALA A 823 8.26 -2.23 -19.66
CA ALA A 823 7.06 -3.01 -19.37
C ALA A 823 6.02 -2.93 -20.49
N LEU A 824 5.77 -1.73 -21.03
CA LEU A 824 4.84 -1.50 -22.14
C LEU A 824 5.32 -2.18 -23.44
N LEU A 825 6.62 -2.13 -23.72
CA LEU A 825 7.21 -2.84 -24.86
C LEU A 825 7.10 -4.36 -24.70
N CYS A 826 7.28 -4.88 -23.49
CA CYS A 826 7.10 -6.30 -23.21
C CYS A 826 5.63 -6.74 -23.37
N PHE A 827 4.67 -5.94 -22.91
CA PHE A 827 3.24 -6.16 -23.17
C PHE A 827 2.93 -6.16 -24.67
N THR A 828 3.52 -5.21 -25.41
CA THR A 828 3.37 -5.12 -26.86
C THR A 828 3.82 -6.44 -27.52
N GLN A 829 5.01 -6.94 -27.19
CA GLN A 829 5.54 -8.18 -27.76
C GLN A 829 4.69 -9.41 -27.43
N LEU A 830 4.22 -9.51 -26.18
CA LEU A 830 3.31 -10.59 -25.76
C LEU A 830 2.03 -10.57 -26.60
N HIS A 831 1.45 -9.40 -26.84
CA HIS A 831 0.23 -9.28 -27.62
C HIS A 831 0.42 -9.48 -29.12
N ILE A 832 1.58 -9.12 -29.69
CA ILE A 832 1.97 -9.51 -31.05
C ILE A 832 2.00 -11.04 -31.16
N THR A 833 2.70 -11.69 -30.23
CA THR A 833 2.85 -13.16 -30.20
C THR A 833 1.51 -13.89 -30.03
N GLU A 834 0.59 -13.30 -29.26
CA GLU A 834 -0.78 -13.79 -29.07
C GLU A 834 -1.74 -13.46 -30.23
N GLY A 835 -1.29 -12.78 -31.29
CA GLY A 835 -2.12 -12.35 -32.43
C GLY A 835 -3.16 -11.28 -32.08
N SER A 836 -2.96 -10.59 -30.96
CA SER A 836 -3.89 -9.65 -30.35
C SER A 836 -3.47 -8.20 -30.66
N LEU A 837 -3.40 -7.88 -31.97
CA LEU A 837 -2.76 -6.68 -32.50
C LEU A 837 -3.35 -5.34 -32.00
N ASP A 838 -4.65 -5.29 -31.71
CA ASP A 838 -5.27 -4.08 -31.16
C ASP A 838 -4.69 -3.71 -29.78
N TYR A 839 -4.37 -4.71 -28.96
CA TYR A 839 -3.73 -4.50 -27.66
C TYR A 839 -2.26 -4.12 -27.82
N ALA A 840 -1.56 -4.78 -28.74
CA ALA A 840 -0.18 -4.45 -29.07
C ALA A 840 -0.04 -2.98 -29.47
N ARG A 841 -0.93 -2.48 -30.35
CA ARG A 841 -0.96 -1.06 -30.75
C ARG A 841 -1.20 -0.11 -29.59
N ALA A 842 -2.10 -0.46 -28.67
CA ALA A 842 -2.41 0.39 -27.53
C ALA A 842 -1.21 0.56 -26.58
N TYR A 843 -0.55 -0.54 -26.21
CA TYR A 843 0.63 -0.49 -25.35
C TYR A 843 1.82 0.19 -26.03
N LEU A 844 2.01 -0.03 -27.34
CA LEU A 844 3.08 0.60 -28.10
C LEU A 844 2.91 2.11 -28.23
N ALA A 845 1.68 2.59 -28.40
CA ALA A 845 1.37 4.02 -28.45
C ALA A 845 1.73 4.72 -27.13
N GLU A 846 1.45 4.09 -25.99
CA GLU A 846 1.84 4.62 -24.67
C GLU A 846 3.36 4.61 -24.49
N ALA A 847 4.04 3.52 -24.89
CA ALA A 847 5.50 3.41 -24.81
C ALA A 847 6.19 4.52 -25.61
N ARG A 848 5.70 4.79 -26.82
CA ARG A 848 6.18 5.89 -27.67
C ARG A 848 6.00 7.24 -27.00
N LEU A 849 4.78 7.54 -26.52
CA LEU A 849 4.49 8.83 -25.92
C LEU A 849 5.46 9.14 -24.77
N LEU A 850 5.73 8.15 -23.92
CA LEU A 850 6.68 8.29 -22.81
C LEU A 850 8.11 8.44 -23.30
N SER A 851 8.54 7.64 -24.28
CA SER A 851 9.88 7.72 -24.87
C SER A 851 10.15 9.09 -25.51
N ASP A 852 9.17 9.66 -26.19
CA ASP A 852 9.26 10.96 -26.85
C ASP A 852 9.38 12.11 -25.83
N GLN A 853 8.72 12.00 -24.68
CA GLN A 853 8.80 13.00 -23.59
C GLN A 853 10.19 13.11 -22.97
N ILE A 854 10.95 12.01 -22.92
CA ILE A 854 12.29 11.95 -22.32
C ILE A 854 13.42 11.95 -23.36
N HIS A 855 13.09 12.03 -24.65
CA HIS A 855 14.02 12.13 -25.78
C HIS A 855 15.10 11.02 -25.81
N LEU A 856 14.71 9.76 -25.62
CA LEU A 856 15.63 8.62 -25.63
C LEU A 856 15.73 7.94 -27.00
N ALA A 857 16.94 7.94 -27.57
CA ALA A 857 17.22 7.25 -28.82
C ALA A 857 17.20 5.72 -28.67
N TYR A 858 17.57 5.20 -27.49
CA TYR A 858 17.63 3.77 -27.22
C TYR A 858 16.32 3.01 -27.49
N TYR A 859 15.17 3.63 -27.21
CA TYR A 859 13.87 2.99 -27.44
C TYR A 859 13.35 3.12 -28.87
N ALA A 860 13.92 4.02 -29.69
CA ALA A 860 13.44 4.27 -31.05
C ALA A 860 13.50 3.00 -31.91
N ASP A 861 14.61 2.26 -31.86
CA ASP A 861 14.79 1.01 -32.60
C ASP A 861 13.79 -0.07 -32.14
N LYS A 862 13.56 -0.18 -30.83
CA LYS A 862 12.63 -1.16 -30.24
C LYS A 862 11.18 -0.87 -30.61
N ILE A 863 10.79 0.41 -30.55
CA ILE A 863 9.46 0.87 -30.95
C ILE A 863 9.24 0.60 -32.44
N GLN A 864 10.20 0.98 -33.29
CA GLN A 864 10.09 0.78 -34.74
C GLN A 864 10.02 -0.70 -35.12
N SER A 865 10.78 -1.56 -34.43
CA SER A 865 10.70 -3.02 -34.63
C SER A 865 9.31 -3.55 -34.29
N ALA A 866 8.76 -3.16 -33.15
CA ALA A 866 7.42 -3.59 -32.72
C ALA A 866 6.32 -3.09 -33.67
N GLU A 867 6.45 -1.88 -34.23
CA GLU A 867 5.52 -1.39 -35.26
C GLU A 867 5.57 -2.23 -36.52
N ASN A 868 6.77 -2.51 -37.02
CA ASN A 868 6.95 -3.31 -38.22
C ASN A 868 6.36 -4.72 -38.04
N GLU A 869 6.46 -5.30 -36.84
CA GLU A 869 5.84 -6.59 -36.51
C GLU A 869 4.31 -6.52 -36.46
N ILE A 870 3.74 -5.43 -35.94
CA ILE A 870 2.28 -5.22 -35.90
C ILE A 870 1.69 -5.04 -37.30
N ASP A 871 2.41 -4.31 -38.17
CA ASP A 871 1.95 -3.98 -39.51
C ASP A 871 2.34 -5.02 -40.57
N ALA A 872 3.13 -6.04 -40.19
CA ALA A 872 3.44 -7.17 -41.05
C ALA A 872 2.15 -7.92 -41.44
N PRO A 873 1.92 -8.23 -42.73
CA PRO A 873 0.75 -8.98 -43.16
C PRO A 873 0.75 -10.37 -42.53
N SER A 874 -0.35 -10.77 -41.90
CA SER A 874 -0.45 -12.05 -41.20
C SER A 874 -0.17 -13.22 -42.17
N VAL A 875 0.94 -13.93 -41.99
CA VAL A 875 1.28 -15.13 -42.79
C VAL A 875 0.53 -16.37 -42.27
N ALA A 876 -0.74 -16.23 -41.87
CA ALA A 876 -1.54 -17.33 -41.34
C ALA A 876 -2.88 -17.46 -42.09
N ALA A 877 -2.77 -17.83 -43.36
CA ALA A 877 -3.79 -18.54 -44.13
C ALA A 877 -3.11 -19.30 -45.30
N ILE A 878 -2.24 -20.28 -44.97
CA ILE A 878 -1.88 -21.40 -45.85
C ILE A 878 -1.91 -22.68 -45.00
#